data_AF-A0A1Y2KAA0-F1
#
_entry.id   AF-A0A1Y2KAA0-F1
#
_cell.length_a   1.000
_cell.length_b   1.000
_cell.length_c   1.000
_cell.angle_alpha   90.00
_cell.angle_beta   90.00
_cell.angle_gamma   90.00
#
_symmetry.space_group_name_H-M   'P 1'
#
loop_
_entity.id
_entity.type
_entity.pdbx_description
1 polymer ?
#
loop_
_entity_poly.entity_id
_entity_poly.type
_entity_poly.pdbx_seq_one_letter_code
_entity_poly.pdbx_strand_id
1 'polypeptide(L)'
;MINAARLLKDLKAHLPKLEADIRERLEEVAEERARLEGLYQGARDGGRTGATWATWRDEQVTQAAAAWLLAGVFIRFLEDNRLIEKPGLSGPTHEADNRRQLALDRHTLYFRQHPSHSDRDYLLALFDEAARHAAVAALFDHRFNPLWRLMPSGDGAAALLDFWRAIDPSSGELIHDFTDPAWSTRFLGDLYQDLSENIRKHYALLQTPEFVEEFILDRTLTPALDAFGLKAVRLIDPTCGSGHFLLGAFERLYERWSREDANGHARIWAQKALDGVWGVDLNPYAVAIARFRLMIAALKRVKQAEGERVRTIADAPGFTLHLAVGDSLLHGPRFRRGGGMLQTSFHGAEGFVDPLASVLETEDRAALKEILGQQYHAVVGNPPYITPKDKALNQAYRERYDACHRQYSLGVPFTERFFDLAVTGEGGAPAGRVGMITANSFMKREFGKKLIESFFKTVDLDTVIDTSGAYIPGHGTPTVLLFGQHRPPVLSTVRTVQGIRGEPGTPDDAAKGKVWSSIVAMIDQPGSENEFISVVETERPTFETHPWSLGGGGAADLKELVERNSSKVVDEYIEDTGFVCVTRADDVYFNPRHALSSRGITSDFIIENVIGDCVRDLGIRDPLTTIFPYNDRLEADEGPKGEAVRRFLWPHRTSLWLRREPHGNHREIGLTWFEWSRFNRRRFLRPLSITFAFVATHNHFVLDRGGKVFNRTAPVIKLPPEATEADHLALLGLLNSSTACFWMKQTFHNKGSTVDQKGARQTTVEFENFYEFTGTGLKSYPVPEEKPLTLASQLEQLAQQRQACLPAQLAPQLPMPREALDAKRVEAENLLGQMIARQEELDWDCYRLYGVIDQDLTYPGEPPIIELGERPFEIAMGRKIAAGELETTWFQRHGSTPITEIPDDWPDEYKNTVQKRLEAIAQNHNIRLIEQPEYKRRWNLESWEEQEQRALRGWLLDRIEAMPLWQTDTPELTSVARIADQLHHDAAFQQVATLYRGRDDFDLTKLVEELVLEEAVPFLPILRYKPSGLRKRADWEATWDLQRREDAGEDVGEIPVPPKYAAADFLKPHWWKLRGKLDVPKERFVLYPHCEKIGDPTSVVCWAGWNPLQQAQALSGYYIARKEGEGWEPERLTPLLLGLAELIPWLKQWHNELDPLYGVRMGDHFAGFLDEERRALGLTPEQTQAWQPPKAAIRKGGRNKS
;
A
#
# COMPACT_ATOMS: atom_id res chain seq x y z
N MET A 1 -29.76 -19.45 -9.14
CA MET A 1 -28.68 -19.34 -8.13
C MET A 1 -27.90 -18.08 -8.41
N ILE A 2 -27.65 -17.26 -7.38
CA ILE A 2 -27.06 -15.92 -7.50
C ILE A 2 -25.67 -15.97 -8.16
N ASN A 3 -25.49 -15.29 -9.29
CA ASN A 3 -24.18 -15.10 -9.90
C ASN A 3 -23.47 -13.88 -9.29
N ALA A 4 -22.84 -14.08 -8.13
CA ALA A 4 -22.20 -13.02 -7.35
C ALA A 4 -21.08 -12.30 -8.11
N ALA A 5 -20.29 -13.02 -8.92
CA ALA A 5 -19.19 -12.43 -9.70
C ALA A 5 -19.69 -11.48 -10.78
N ARG A 6 -20.75 -11.86 -11.51
CA ARG A 6 -21.40 -10.99 -12.51
C ARG A 6 -22.06 -9.78 -11.83
N LEU A 7 -22.80 -10.01 -10.75
CA LEU A 7 -23.43 -8.93 -9.97
C LEU A 7 -22.41 -7.90 -9.49
N LEU A 8 -21.29 -8.33 -8.90
CA LEU A 8 -20.22 -7.44 -8.44
C LEU A 8 -19.60 -6.64 -9.59
N LYS A 9 -19.31 -7.30 -10.73
CA LYS A 9 -18.76 -6.63 -11.92
C LYS A 9 -19.68 -5.53 -12.43
N ASP A 10 -20.97 -5.83 -12.54
CA ASP A 10 -21.95 -4.92 -13.11
C ASP A 10 -22.29 -3.78 -12.13
N LEU A 11 -22.34 -4.05 -10.82
CA LEU A 11 -22.46 -3.02 -9.78
C LEU A 11 -21.24 -2.09 -9.72
N LYS A 12 -20.01 -2.60 -9.88
CA LYS A 12 -18.80 -1.77 -10.01
C LYS A 12 -18.86 -0.83 -11.21
N ALA A 13 -19.48 -1.25 -12.30
CA ALA A 13 -19.67 -0.41 -13.48
C ALA A 13 -20.79 0.62 -13.31
N HIS A 14 -21.79 0.32 -12.46
CA HIS A 14 -22.92 1.21 -12.21
C HIS A 14 -22.64 2.27 -11.12
N LEU A 15 -21.90 1.91 -10.07
CA LEU A 15 -21.52 2.80 -8.97
C LEU A 15 -21.02 4.18 -9.42
N PRO A 16 -20.02 4.33 -10.31
CA PRO A 16 -19.52 5.64 -10.71
C PRO A 16 -20.54 6.48 -11.50
N LYS A 17 -21.53 5.84 -12.13
CA LYS A 17 -22.63 6.56 -12.81
C LYS A 17 -23.56 7.18 -11.79
N LEU A 18 -23.92 6.41 -10.76
CA LEU A 18 -24.76 6.87 -9.67
C LEU A 18 -24.06 7.95 -8.83
N GLU A 19 -22.74 7.81 -8.62
CA GLU A 19 -21.93 8.86 -7.97
C GLU A 19 -21.89 10.15 -8.80
N ALA A 20 -21.83 10.06 -10.13
CA ALA A 20 -21.87 11.23 -11.01
C ALA A 20 -23.22 11.94 -10.91
N ASP A 21 -24.31 11.19 -10.98
CA ASP A 21 -25.68 11.68 -10.87
C ASP A 21 -25.94 12.39 -9.52
N ILE A 22 -25.62 11.73 -8.40
CA ILE A 22 -25.78 12.33 -7.06
C ILE A 22 -24.95 13.61 -6.93
N ARG A 23 -23.74 13.64 -7.51
CA ARG A 23 -22.87 14.82 -7.45
C ARG A 23 -23.41 15.98 -8.29
N GLU A 24 -23.90 15.72 -9.49
CA GLU A 24 -24.54 16.73 -10.34
C GLU A 24 -25.75 17.34 -9.63
N ARG A 25 -26.61 16.49 -9.08
CA ARG A 25 -27.79 16.89 -8.33
C ARG A 25 -27.47 17.73 -7.08
N LEU A 26 -26.35 17.43 -6.41
CA LEU A 26 -25.87 18.19 -5.26
C LEU A 26 -25.41 19.61 -5.65
N GLU A 27 -24.84 19.78 -6.84
CA GLU A 27 -24.47 21.11 -7.35
C GLU A 27 -25.69 21.92 -7.81
N GLU A 28 -26.75 21.24 -8.29
CA GLU A 28 -28.00 21.89 -8.71
C GLU A 28 -28.90 22.34 -7.54
N VAL A 29 -28.92 21.58 -6.44
CA VAL A 29 -29.83 21.82 -5.32
C VAL A 29 -29.10 22.46 -4.13
N ALA A 30 -29.16 23.79 -4.09
CA ALA A 30 -28.45 24.62 -3.12
C ALA A 30 -28.73 24.25 -1.64
N GLU A 31 -29.96 23.84 -1.30
CA GLU A 31 -30.32 23.45 0.07
C GLU A 31 -29.60 22.17 0.53
N GLU A 32 -29.50 21.16 -0.34
CA GLU A 32 -28.79 19.92 -0.02
C GLU A 32 -27.29 20.16 0.13
N ARG A 33 -26.72 21.02 -0.73
CA ARG A 33 -25.33 21.46 -0.63
C ARG A 33 -25.07 22.17 0.69
N ALA A 34 -25.90 23.15 1.05
CA ALA A 34 -25.73 23.92 2.29
C ALA A 34 -25.82 23.03 3.54
N ARG A 35 -26.74 22.06 3.56
CA ARG A 35 -26.84 21.09 4.66
C ARG A 35 -25.57 20.24 4.77
N LEU A 36 -25.05 19.76 3.64
CA LEU A 36 -23.85 18.93 3.60
C LEU A 36 -22.59 19.71 4.00
N GLU A 37 -22.48 20.98 3.58
CA GLU A 37 -21.42 21.90 4.01
C GLU A 37 -21.47 22.16 5.53
N GLY A 38 -22.68 22.31 6.11
CA GLY A 38 -22.86 22.41 7.56
C GLY A 38 -22.39 21.17 8.33
N LEU A 39 -22.67 19.96 7.80
CA LEU A 39 -22.18 18.71 8.38
C LEU A 39 -20.65 18.59 8.30
N TYR A 40 -20.05 19.02 7.18
CA TYR A 40 -18.60 19.09 7.04
C TYR A 40 -17.98 20.01 8.08
N GLN A 41 -18.56 21.21 8.27
CA GLN A 41 -18.08 22.17 9.25
C GLN A 41 -18.18 21.60 10.67
N GLY A 42 -19.32 20.99 11.04
CA GLY A 42 -19.48 20.34 12.34
C GLY A 42 -18.49 19.19 12.59
N ALA A 43 -18.22 18.38 11.56
CA ALA A 43 -17.22 17.31 11.64
C ALA A 43 -15.79 17.87 11.77
N ARG A 44 -15.48 18.99 11.11
CA ARG A 44 -14.19 19.67 11.20
C ARG A 44 -13.99 20.32 12.58
N ASP A 45 -15.00 21.04 13.07
CA ASP A 45 -14.98 21.72 14.37
C ASP A 45 -14.91 20.71 15.53
N GLY A 46 -15.59 19.57 15.40
CA GLY A 46 -15.52 18.46 16.35
C GLY A 46 -14.25 17.61 16.27
N GLY A 47 -13.28 17.97 15.41
CA GLY A 47 -12.03 17.23 15.24
C GLY A 47 -12.19 15.82 14.67
N ARG A 48 -13.31 15.53 13.97
CA ARG A 48 -13.62 14.22 13.36
C ARG A 48 -13.06 14.05 11.95
N THR A 49 -12.68 15.15 11.28
CA THR A 49 -12.06 15.10 9.95
C THR A 49 -11.06 16.23 9.71
N GLY A 50 -9.98 15.93 8.98
CA GLY A 50 -9.03 16.90 8.43
C GLY A 50 -9.01 16.97 6.90
N ALA A 51 -9.99 16.36 6.22
CA ALA A 51 -10.07 16.33 4.76
C ALA A 51 -10.54 17.66 4.15
N THR A 52 -10.22 17.92 2.87
CA THR A 52 -10.80 19.04 2.11
C THR A 52 -12.28 18.78 1.84
N TRP A 53 -13.06 19.85 1.62
CA TRP A 53 -14.48 19.75 1.26
C TRP A 53 -14.73 18.76 0.12
N ALA A 54 -14.01 18.89 -1.00
CA ALA A 54 -14.20 18.01 -2.16
C ALA A 54 -13.96 16.53 -1.82
N THR A 55 -12.90 16.23 -1.06
CA THR A 55 -12.58 14.86 -0.63
C THR A 55 -13.67 14.30 0.28
N TRP A 56 -14.07 15.07 1.28
CA TRP A 56 -15.09 14.66 2.24
C TRP A 56 -16.47 14.50 1.59
N ARG A 57 -16.86 15.43 0.70
CA ARG A 57 -18.08 15.36 -0.10
C ARG A 57 -18.11 14.11 -0.96
N ASP A 58 -17.02 13.83 -1.69
CA ASP A 58 -16.95 12.65 -2.56
C ASP A 58 -17.06 11.34 -1.75
N GLU A 59 -16.50 11.29 -0.52
CA GLU A 59 -16.72 10.16 0.40
C GLU A 59 -18.20 9.99 0.77
N GLN A 60 -18.91 11.08 1.08
CA GLN A 60 -20.36 11.03 1.37
C GLN A 60 -21.18 10.60 0.16
N VAL A 61 -20.82 11.05 -1.05
CA VAL A 61 -21.47 10.66 -2.31
C VAL A 61 -21.28 9.16 -2.57
N THR A 62 -20.05 8.66 -2.45
CA THR A 62 -19.75 7.22 -2.60
C THR A 62 -20.52 6.38 -1.58
N GLN A 63 -20.61 6.84 -0.33
CA GLN A 63 -21.42 6.20 0.71
C GLN A 63 -22.90 6.12 0.29
N ALA A 64 -23.51 7.26 -0.06
CA ALA A 64 -24.90 7.27 -0.47
C ALA A 64 -25.17 6.37 -1.69
N ALA A 65 -24.35 6.48 -2.75
CA ALA A 65 -24.48 5.66 -3.94
C ALA A 65 -24.42 4.15 -3.62
N ALA A 66 -23.46 3.72 -2.79
CA ALA A 66 -23.38 2.34 -2.34
C ALA A 66 -24.60 1.90 -1.51
N ALA A 67 -25.14 2.79 -0.67
CA ALA A 67 -26.34 2.52 0.13
C ALA A 67 -27.56 2.23 -0.75
N TRP A 68 -27.74 3.03 -1.81
CA TRP A 68 -28.82 2.84 -2.80
C TRP A 68 -28.69 1.51 -3.56
N LEU A 69 -27.47 1.13 -3.95
CA LEU A 69 -27.23 -0.18 -4.58
C LEU A 69 -27.52 -1.35 -3.62
N LEU A 70 -27.06 -1.27 -2.37
CA LEU A 70 -27.27 -2.31 -1.36
C LEU A 70 -28.75 -2.44 -0.96
N ALA A 71 -29.48 -1.32 -0.85
CA ALA A 71 -30.92 -1.33 -0.65
C ALA A 71 -31.62 -2.12 -1.75
N GLY A 72 -31.22 -1.91 -3.02
CA GLY A 72 -31.68 -2.71 -4.15
C GLY A 72 -31.38 -4.20 -3.98
N VAL A 73 -30.16 -4.56 -3.58
CA VAL A 73 -29.77 -5.95 -3.33
C VAL A 73 -30.64 -6.61 -2.25
N PHE A 74 -30.89 -5.94 -1.13
CA PHE A 74 -31.72 -6.48 -0.05
C PHE A 74 -33.15 -6.72 -0.52
N ILE A 75 -33.76 -5.74 -1.20
CA ILE A 75 -35.12 -5.88 -1.71
C ILE A 75 -35.19 -6.99 -2.77
N ARG A 76 -34.26 -7.05 -3.72
CA ARG A 76 -34.21 -8.11 -4.74
C ARG A 76 -34.07 -9.49 -4.12
N PHE A 77 -33.23 -9.64 -3.09
CA PHE A 77 -33.10 -10.90 -2.36
C PHE A 77 -34.42 -11.31 -1.70
N LEU A 78 -35.10 -10.38 -1.01
CA LEU A 78 -36.39 -10.66 -0.39
C LEU A 78 -37.48 -10.99 -1.42
N GLU A 79 -37.48 -10.27 -2.53
CA GLU A 79 -38.44 -10.36 -3.63
C GLU A 79 -38.38 -11.71 -4.35
N ASP A 80 -37.18 -12.10 -4.78
CA ASP A 80 -36.92 -13.30 -5.59
C ASP A 80 -37.02 -14.57 -4.74
N ASN A 81 -36.71 -14.50 -3.44
CA ASN A 81 -36.86 -15.62 -2.52
C ASN A 81 -38.24 -15.71 -1.85
N ARG A 82 -39.22 -14.94 -2.35
CA ARG A 82 -40.63 -14.92 -1.90
C ARG A 82 -40.80 -14.58 -0.41
N LEU A 83 -39.84 -13.83 0.14
CA LEU A 83 -39.87 -13.35 1.52
C LEU A 83 -40.74 -12.11 1.69
N ILE A 84 -41.13 -11.45 0.59
CA ILE A 84 -42.18 -10.43 0.55
C ILE A 84 -43.29 -10.85 -0.41
N GLU A 85 -44.54 -10.56 -0.04
CA GLU A 85 -45.71 -10.96 -0.83
C GLU A 85 -45.72 -10.26 -2.20
N LYS A 86 -45.57 -8.93 -2.19
CA LYS A 86 -45.68 -8.07 -3.37
C LYS A 86 -44.30 -7.64 -3.84
N PRO A 87 -43.83 -8.09 -5.03
CA PRO A 87 -42.60 -7.57 -5.63
C PRO A 87 -42.78 -6.08 -5.99
N GLY A 88 -41.69 -5.35 -6.09
CA GLY A 88 -41.70 -3.92 -6.41
C GLY A 88 -40.56 -3.44 -7.30
N LEU A 89 -39.39 -4.12 -7.30
CA LEU A 89 -38.29 -3.75 -8.20
C LEU A 89 -38.44 -4.42 -9.56
N SER A 90 -38.52 -5.76 -9.60
CA SER A 90 -38.43 -6.50 -10.87
C SER A 90 -39.24 -7.79 -10.91
N GLY A 91 -39.14 -8.68 -9.91
CA GLY A 91 -39.77 -9.99 -9.79
C GLY A 91 -39.12 -11.08 -10.67
N PRO A 92 -38.95 -12.33 -10.19
CA PRO A 92 -38.30 -13.40 -10.95
C PRO A 92 -39.07 -13.75 -12.23
N THR A 93 -38.34 -14.14 -13.30
CA THR A 93 -38.89 -14.41 -14.65
C THR A 93 -39.40 -15.84 -14.85
N HIS A 94 -38.97 -16.79 -14.03
CA HIS A 94 -39.13 -18.23 -14.29
C HIS A 94 -40.36 -18.88 -13.66
N GLU A 95 -41.20 -18.11 -12.97
CA GLU A 95 -42.22 -18.67 -12.08
C GLU A 95 -43.65 -18.50 -12.63
N ALA A 96 -44.49 -19.52 -12.39
CA ALA A 96 -45.84 -19.65 -12.95
C ALA A 96 -46.86 -18.59 -12.45
N ASP A 97 -46.50 -17.77 -11.46
CA ASP A 97 -47.32 -16.74 -10.83
C ASP A 97 -47.04 -15.32 -11.35
N ASN A 98 -46.25 -15.17 -12.44
CA ASN A 98 -46.01 -13.89 -13.13
C ASN A 98 -45.56 -12.75 -12.19
N ARG A 99 -44.73 -13.02 -11.19
CA ARG A 99 -44.24 -12.02 -10.21
C ARG A 99 -43.62 -10.79 -10.86
N ARG A 100 -42.95 -10.96 -11.99
CA ARG A 100 -42.43 -9.84 -12.78
C ARG A 100 -43.53 -8.87 -13.23
N GLN A 101 -44.62 -9.41 -13.76
CA GLN A 101 -45.75 -8.59 -14.20
C GLN A 101 -46.37 -7.84 -13.01
N LEU A 102 -46.46 -8.48 -11.84
CA LEU A 102 -46.93 -7.81 -10.61
C LEU A 102 -46.08 -6.61 -10.22
N ALA A 103 -44.75 -6.69 -10.36
CA ALA A 103 -43.85 -5.57 -10.06
C ALA A 103 -44.05 -4.39 -11.05
N LEU A 104 -44.23 -4.70 -12.34
CA LEU A 104 -44.48 -3.71 -13.40
C LEU A 104 -45.87 -3.05 -13.25
N ASP A 105 -46.89 -3.84 -12.93
CA ASP A 105 -48.25 -3.35 -12.69
C ASP A 105 -48.28 -2.44 -11.45
N ARG A 106 -47.53 -2.80 -10.40
CA ARG A 106 -47.40 -1.99 -9.19
C ARG A 106 -46.73 -0.64 -9.46
N HIS A 107 -45.63 -0.64 -10.23
CA HIS A 107 -44.96 0.59 -10.67
C HIS A 107 -45.93 1.46 -11.46
N THR A 108 -46.66 0.88 -12.43
CA THR A 108 -47.69 1.59 -13.21
C THR A 108 -48.80 2.17 -12.32
N LEU A 109 -49.28 1.39 -11.34
CA LEU A 109 -50.34 1.82 -10.42
C LEU A 109 -49.89 2.99 -9.53
N TYR A 110 -48.63 2.99 -9.06
CA TYR A 110 -48.07 4.07 -8.26
C TYR A 110 -48.12 5.40 -9.02
N PHE A 111 -47.64 5.45 -10.26
CA PHE A 111 -47.66 6.70 -11.05
C PHE A 111 -49.06 7.13 -11.49
N ARG A 112 -50.03 6.21 -11.57
CA ARG A 112 -51.44 6.59 -11.73
C ARG A 112 -51.99 7.31 -10.50
N GLN A 113 -51.53 6.94 -9.31
CA GLN A 113 -51.93 7.56 -8.04
C GLN A 113 -51.10 8.82 -7.72
N HIS A 114 -49.86 8.89 -8.22
CA HIS A 114 -48.91 9.97 -7.99
C HIS A 114 -48.30 10.50 -9.30
N PRO A 115 -49.04 11.24 -10.14
CA PRO A 115 -48.59 11.61 -11.48
C PRO A 115 -47.39 12.56 -11.53
N SER A 116 -47.11 13.29 -10.45
CA SER A 116 -46.00 14.26 -10.36
C SER A 116 -44.73 13.68 -9.72
N HIS A 117 -44.76 12.41 -9.30
CA HIS A 117 -43.61 11.76 -8.69
C HIS A 117 -42.63 11.29 -9.78
N SER A 118 -41.40 11.01 -9.36
CA SER A 118 -40.33 10.42 -10.16
C SER A 118 -40.03 8.98 -9.71
N ASP A 119 -39.19 8.25 -10.45
CA ASP A 119 -38.75 6.89 -10.05
C ASP A 119 -38.01 6.87 -8.72
N ARG A 120 -37.37 7.97 -8.34
CA ARG A 120 -36.79 8.13 -7.00
C ARG A 120 -37.87 8.01 -5.93
N ASP A 121 -38.98 8.73 -6.10
CA ASP A 121 -40.06 8.76 -5.11
C ASP A 121 -40.76 7.38 -5.01
N TYR A 122 -40.83 6.64 -6.13
CA TYR A 122 -41.27 5.25 -6.13
C TYR A 122 -40.34 4.35 -5.32
N LEU A 123 -39.02 4.44 -5.52
CA LEU A 123 -38.04 3.66 -4.76
C LEU A 123 -38.06 4.02 -3.26
N LEU A 124 -38.20 5.29 -2.90
CA LEU A 124 -38.33 5.72 -1.50
C LEU A 124 -39.59 5.12 -0.87
N ALA A 125 -40.73 5.17 -1.56
CA ALA A 125 -41.97 4.56 -1.07
C ALA A 125 -41.83 3.03 -0.87
N LEU A 126 -41.08 2.36 -1.75
CA LEU A 126 -40.77 0.94 -1.62
C LEU A 126 -39.90 0.66 -0.38
N PHE A 127 -38.86 1.47 -0.15
CA PHE A 127 -37.99 1.33 1.01
C PHE A 127 -38.73 1.62 2.32
N ASP A 128 -39.61 2.63 2.34
CA ASP A 128 -40.48 2.93 3.48
C ASP A 128 -41.46 1.79 3.78
N GLU A 129 -42.01 1.15 2.74
CA GLU A 129 -42.86 -0.02 2.93
C GLU A 129 -42.06 -1.19 3.53
N ALA A 130 -40.87 -1.45 3.02
CA ALA A 130 -39.98 -2.46 3.60
C ALA A 130 -39.66 -2.14 5.06
N ALA A 131 -39.38 -0.87 5.39
CA ALA A 131 -39.07 -0.41 6.74
C ALA A 131 -40.19 -0.64 7.76
N ARG A 132 -41.46 -0.82 7.32
CA ARG A 132 -42.59 -1.14 8.22
C ARG A 132 -42.55 -2.58 8.73
N HIS A 133 -41.82 -3.48 8.08
CA HIS A 133 -41.66 -4.84 8.55
C HIS A 133 -40.61 -4.88 9.66
N ALA A 134 -41.03 -5.28 10.86
CA ALA A 134 -40.17 -5.33 12.06
C ALA A 134 -38.85 -6.08 11.82
N ALA A 135 -38.86 -7.13 10.99
CA ALA A 135 -37.68 -7.92 10.66
C ALA A 135 -36.56 -7.15 9.93
N VAL A 136 -36.91 -6.14 9.11
CA VAL A 136 -35.95 -5.39 8.27
C VAL A 136 -35.96 -3.89 8.55
N ALA A 137 -36.76 -3.40 9.49
CA ALA A 137 -36.88 -1.98 9.85
C ALA A 137 -35.52 -1.32 10.11
N ALA A 138 -34.63 -2.00 10.85
CA ALA A 138 -33.30 -1.50 11.18
C ALA A 138 -32.36 -1.34 9.96
N LEU A 139 -32.69 -1.93 8.80
CA LEU A 139 -31.93 -1.80 7.56
C LEU A 139 -32.28 -0.52 6.81
N PHE A 140 -33.48 0.01 7.00
CA PHE A 140 -33.99 1.19 6.31
C PHE A 140 -34.27 2.35 7.28
N ASP A 141 -33.69 2.32 8.48
CA ASP A 141 -33.87 3.38 9.50
C ASP A 141 -33.43 4.75 8.94
N HIS A 142 -34.36 5.69 8.94
CA HIS A 142 -34.19 7.07 8.45
C HIS A 142 -33.08 7.85 9.15
N ARG A 143 -32.78 7.51 10.41
CA ARG A 143 -31.79 8.22 11.22
C ARG A 143 -30.36 7.84 10.83
N PHE A 144 -30.14 6.56 10.56
CA PHE A 144 -28.79 5.99 10.51
C PHE A 144 -28.36 5.51 9.12
N ASN A 145 -29.30 5.26 8.19
CA ASN A 145 -28.95 4.76 6.87
C ASN A 145 -28.51 5.91 5.92
N PRO A 146 -27.29 5.85 5.33
CA PRO A 146 -26.79 6.88 4.42
C PRO A 146 -27.62 7.11 3.16
N LEU A 147 -28.49 6.17 2.75
CA LEU A 147 -29.34 6.34 1.56
C LEU A 147 -30.28 7.55 1.67
N TRP A 148 -30.69 7.90 2.90
CA TRP A 148 -31.57 9.05 3.16
C TRP A 148 -30.82 10.38 3.19
N ARG A 149 -29.47 10.36 3.13
CA ARG A 149 -28.65 11.56 3.19
C ARG A 149 -28.52 12.22 1.83
N LEU A 150 -28.00 11.50 0.84
CA LEU A 150 -27.89 12.00 -0.52
C LEU A 150 -28.69 11.08 -1.43
N MET A 151 -29.53 11.67 -2.26
CA MET A 151 -30.45 10.94 -3.11
C MET A 151 -30.07 11.15 -4.58
N PRO A 152 -30.21 10.13 -5.43
CA PRO A 152 -30.05 10.31 -6.87
C PRO A 152 -31.13 11.24 -7.44
N SER A 153 -30.93 11.67 -8.68
CA SER A 153 -31.96 12.33 -9.46
C SER A 153 -33.08 11.34 -9.83
N GLY A 154 -34.16 11.83 -10.44
CA GLY A 154 -35.19 10.96 -11.01
C GLY A 154 -34.62 10.03 -12.08
N ASP A 155 -33.71 10.52 -12.92
CA ASP A 155 -33.06 9.77 -13.99
C ASP A 155 -32.06 8.75 -13.44
N GLY A 156 -31.29 9.12 -12.40
CA GLY A 156 -30.41 8.20 -11.69
C GLY A 156 -31.17 7.04 -11.04
N ALA A 157 -32.33 7.33 -10.44
CA ALA A 157 -33.22 6.31 -9.89
C ALA A 157 -33.86 5.43 -10.98
N ALA A 158 -34.24 6.01 -12.13
CA ALA A 158 -34.73 5.26 -13.28
C ALA A 158 -33.66 4.29 -13.82
N ALA A 159 -32.42 4.77 -13.97
CA ALA A 159 -31.29 3.94 -14.41
C ALA A 159 -31.00 2.78 -13.42
N LEU A 160 -31.16 3.03 -12.11
CA LEU A 160 -31.06 1.99 -11.09
C LEU A 160 -32.20 0.97 -11.19
N LEU A 161 -33.43 1.41 -11.45
CA LEU A 161 -34.57 0.53 -11.65
C LEU A 161 -34.41 -0.34 -12.91
N ASP A 162 -33.94 0.25 -14.00
CA ASP A 162 -33.60 -0.45 -15.25
C ASP A 162 -32.51 -1.49 -15.04
N PHE A 163 -31.49 -1.16 -14.24
CA PHE A 163 -30.44 -2.11 -13.86
C PHE A 163 -31.01 -3.37 -13.21
N TRP A 164 -31.94 -3.23 -12.25
CA TRP A 164 -32.58 -4.37 -11.60
C TRP A 164 -33.58 -5.13 -12.49
N ARG A 165 -34.11 -4.47 -13.52
CA ARG A 165 -35.07 -5.03 -14.48
C ARG A 165 -34.42 -5.61 -15.72
N ALA A 166 -33.11 -5.45 -15.90
CA ALA A 166 -32.41 -5.84 -17.11
C ALA A 166 -32.53 -7.35 -17.37
N ILE A 167 -32.89 -7.70 -18.61
CA ILE A 167 -33.00 -9.08 -19.10
C ILE A 167 -31.89 -9.39 -20.09
N ASP A 168 -31.45 -10.63 -20.11
CA ASP A 168 -30.57 -11.14 -21.16
C ASP A 168 -31.43 -11.39 -22.42
N PRO A 169 -31.19 -10.70 -23.54
CA PRO A 169 -32.01 -10.85 -24.74
C PRO A 169 -31.97 -12.27 -25.34
N SER A 170 -30.92 -13.04 -25.04
CA SER A 170 -30.74 -14.39 -25.60
C SER A 170 -31.54 -15.45 -24.84
N SER A 171 -31.67 -15.29 -23.52
CA SER A 171 -32.35 -16.26 -22.65
C SER A 171 -33.72 -15.78 -22.17
N GLY A 172 -34.01 -14.48 -22.24
CA GLY A 172 -35.22 -13.87 -21.68
C GLY A 172 -35.23 -13.81 -20.14
N GLU A 173 -34.14 -14.23 -19.50
CA GLU A 173 -33.99 -14.28 -18.05
C GLU A 173 -33.47 -12.95 -17.51
N LEU A 174 -33.66 -12.72 -16.20
CA LEU A 174 -33.02 -11.59 -15.53
C LEU A 174 -31.49 -11.73 -15.55
N ILE A 175 -30.82 -10.63 -15.84
CA ILE A 175 -29.35 -10.56 -15.73
C ILE A 175 -28.90 -10.81 -14.28
N HIS A 176 -29.71 -10.36 -13.31
CA HIS A 176 -29.47 -10.51 -11.88
C HIS A 176 -30.68 -11.14 -11.17
N ASP A 177 -30.70 -12.48 -11.13
CA ASP A 177 -31.66 -13.30 -10.39
C ASP A 177 -31.11 -13.69 -9.01
N PHE A 178 -31.88 -13.40 -7.95
CA PHE A 178 -31.54 -13.70 -6.57
C PHE A 178 -32.19 -14.96 -6.00
N THR A 179 -32.90 -15.73 -6.83
CA THR A 179 -33.55 -16.98 -6.42
C THR A 179 -32.50 -17.99 -5.95
N ASP A 180 -32.57 -18.35 -4.66
CA ASP A 180 -31.68 -19.29 -4.00
C ASP A 180 -32.43 -20.15 -2.96
N PRO A 181 -32.70 -21.44 -3.24
CA PRO A 181 -33.35 -22.33 -2.28
C PRO A 181 -32.64 -22.46 -0.92
N ALA A 182 -31.32 -22.20 -0.87
CA ALA A 182 -30.54 -22.27 0.36
C ALA A 182 -30.57 -20.98 1.19
N TRP A 183 -31.13 -19.88 0.66
CA TRP A 183 -31.07 -18.54 1.24
C TRP A 183 -29.64 -18.15 1.66
N SER A 184 -28.65 -18.42 0.81
CA SER A 184 -27.26 -18.11 1.09
C SER A 184 -27.03 -16.59 1.03
N THR A 185 -26.52 -16.04 2.12
CA THR A 185 -26.22 -14.62 2.25
C THR A 185 -24.72 -14.31 2.25
N ARG A 186 -23.87 -15.33 2.04
CA ARG A 186 -22.40 -15.21 2.07
C ARG A 186 -21.90 -14.17 1.06
N PHE A 187 -22.48 -14.16 -0.14
CA PHE A 187 -22.10 -13.25 -1.22
C PHE A 187 -22.25 -11.77 -0.84
N LEU A 188 -23.07 -11.40 0.15
CA LEU A 188 -23.24 -10.00 0.57
C LEU A 188 -21.99 -9.45 1.24
N GLY A 189 -21.27 -10.29 2.00
CA GLY A 189 -19.98 -9.93 2.59
C GLY A 189 -18.96 -9.62 1.50
N ASP A 190 -18.80 -10.55 0.56
CA ASP A 190 -17.88 -10.44 -0.57
C ASP A 190 -18.24 -9.25 -1.49
N LEU A 191 -19.52 -9.10 -1.81
CA LEU A 191 -20.03 -8.04 -2.67
C LEU A 191 -19.69 -6.67 -2.10
N TYR A 192 -19.95 -6.47 -0.80
CA TYR A 192 -19.69 -5.18 -0.17
C TYR A 192 -18.20 -4.90 -0.02
N GLN A 193 -17.42 -5.91 0.40
CA GLN A 193 -15.97 -5.81 0.52
C GLN A 193 -15.35 -5.30 -0.78
N ASP A 194 -15.81 -5.80 -1.92
CA ASP A 194 -15.19 -5.49 -3.20
C ASP A 194 -15.88 -4.38 -4.00
N LEU A 195 -17.07 -3.89 -3.62
CA LEU A 195 -17.83 -2.90 -4.38
C LEU A 195 -17.05 -1.60 -4.64
N SER A 196 -16.30 -1.12 -3.65
CA SER A 196 -15.45 0.08 -3.77
C SER A 196 -14.09 -0.14 -3.13
N GLU A 197 -13.02 -0.06 -3.94
CA GLU A 197 -11.65 -0.17 -3.43
C GLU A 197 -11.32 0.91 -2.39
N ASN A 198 -11.90 2.11 -2.54
CA ASN A 198 -11.68 3.21 -1.62
C ASN A 198 -12.28 2.89 -0.25
N ILE A 199 -13.53 2.40 -0.21
CA ILE A 199 -14.20 1.94 1.02
C ILE A 199 -13.42 0.78 1.65
N ARG A 200 -13.04 -0.22 0.87
CA ARG A 200 -12.26 -1.38 1.34
C ARG A 200 -10.96 -0.96 2.03
N LYS A 201 -10.22 -0.03 1.42
CA LYS A 201 -8.96 0.51 1.98
C LYS A 201 -9.18 1.42 3.19
N HIS A 202 -10.28 2.18 3.23
CA HIS A 202 -10.58 3.11 4.32
C HIS A 202 -11.01 2.37 5.59
N TYR A 203 -11.93 1.41 5.47
CA TYR A 203 -12.48 0.66 6.60
C TYR A 203 -11.79 -0.68 6.87
N ALA A 204 -10.74 -1.01 6.12
CA ALA A 204 -10.00 -2.28 6.23
C ALA A 204 -10.93 -3.50 6.21
N LEU A 205 -11.93 -3.49 5.33
CA LEU A 205 -12.95 -4.54 5.23
C LEU A 205 -12.30 -5.85 4.78
N LEU A 206 -12.30 -6.84 5.66
CA LEU A 206 -11.82 -8.18 5.36
C LEU A 206 -12.61 -9.24 6.11
N GLN A 207 -13.30 -10.11 5.37
CA GLN A 207 -14.00 -11.24 5.98
C GLN A 207 -13.00 -12.37 6.33
N THR A 208 -13.02 -12.81 7.59
CA THR A 208 -12.27 -13.99 8.03
C THR A 208 -12.77 -15.24 7.30
N PRO A 209 -11.90 -16.18 6.87
CA PRO A 209 -12.35 -17.45 6.30
C PRO A 209 -13.05 -18.35 7.33
N GLU A 210 -14.07 -19.09 6.89
CA GLU A 210 -14.93 -19.94 7.72
C GLU A 210 -14.14 -20.94 8.58
N PHE A 211 -13.12 -21.61 8.02
CA PHE A 211 -12.32 -22.58 8.77
C PHE A 211 -11.50 -21.95 9.93
N VAL A 212 -11.13 -20.67 9.80
CA VAL A 212 -10.44 -19.91 10.86
C VAL A 212 -11.46 -19.44 11.90
N GLU A 213 -12.63 -18.98 11.44
CA GLU A 213 -13.75 -18.57 12.28
C GLU A 213 -14.23 -19.72 13.18
N GLU A 214 -14.50 -20.89 12.59
CA GLU A 214 -14.90 -22.10 13.33
C GLU A 214 -13.84 -22.51 14.36
N PHE A 215 -12.57 -22.50 13.96
CA PHE A 215 -11.45 -22.84 14.84
C PHE A 215 -11.35 -21.89 16.06
N ILE A 216 -11.58 -20.59 15.85
CA ILE A 216 -11.60 -19.61 16.94
C ILE A 216 -12.82 -19.84 17.83
N LEU A 217 -14.02 -20.05 17.27
CA LEU A 217 -15.24 -20.31 18.06
C LEU A 217 -15.13 -21.61 18.88
N ASP A 218 -14.52 -22.65 18.33
CA ASP A 218 -14.26 -23.93 19.02
C ASP A 218 -13.38 -23.74 20.26
N ARG A 219 -12.44 -22.79 20.21
CA ARG A 219 -11.50 -22.52 21.31
C ARG A 219 -11.93 -21.37 22.22
N THR A 220 -13.08 -20.74 21.96
CA THR A 220 -13.58 -19.59 22.73
C THR A 220 -15.00 -19.80 23.25
N LEU A 221 -15.99 -19.83 22.35
CA LEU A 221 -17.41 -19.94 22.69
C LEU A 221 -17.73 -21.30 23.31
N THR A 222 -17.19 -22.40 22.76
CA THR A 222 -17.44 -23.74 23.30
C THR A 222 -16.91 -23.87 24.74
N PRO A 223 -15.66 -23.52 25.07
CA PRO A 223 -15.18 -23.49 26.45
C PRO A 223 -15.95 -22.52 27.37
N ALA A 224 -16.45 -21.39 26.86
CA ALA A 224 -17.27 -20.48 27.63
C ALA A 224 -18.64 -21.10 27.99
N LEU A 225 -19.25 -21.83 27.05
CA LEU A 225 -20.48 -22.61 27.30
C LEU A 225 -20.27 -23.67 28.37
N ASP A 226 -19.14 -24.37 28.35
CA ASP A 226 -18.83 -25.39 29.35
C ASP A 226 -18.58 -24.78 30.75
N ALA A 227 -17.99 -23.59 30.83
CA ALA A 227 -17.66 -22.93 32.09
C ALA A 227 -18.85 -22.18 32.74
N PHE A 228 -19.71 -21.53 31.94
CA PHE A 228 -20.78 -20.65 32.44
C PHE A 228 -22.20 -21.18 32.20
N GLY A 229 -22.36 -22.14 31.29
CA GLY A 229 -23.66 -22.70 30.91
C GLY A 229 -24.43 -21.86 29.88
N LEU A 230 -25.28 -22.53 29.09
CA LEU A 230 -25.99 -21.96 27.95
C LEU A 230 -26.86 -20.72 28.28
N LYS A 231 -27.46 -20.68 29.47
CA LYS A 231 -28.37 -19.58 29.87
C LYS A 231 -27.65 -18.25 30.14
N ALA A 232 -26.38 -18.30 30.52
CA ALA A 232 -25.61 -17.12 30.91
C ALA A 232 -24.77 -16.57 29.75
N VAL A 233 -24.24 -17.46 28.90
CA VAL A 233 -23.25 -17.10 27.89
C VAL A 233 -23.77 -16.06 26.90
N ARG A 234 -22.94 -15.04 26.71
CA ARG A 234 -23.07 -13.99 25.70
C ARG A 234 -21.71 -13.83 25.04
N LEU A 235 -21.73 -13.68 23.72
CA LEU A 235 -20.56 -13.44 22.89
C LEU A 235 -20.65 -12.06 22.28
N ILE A 236 -19.52 -11.33 22.26
CA ILE A 236 -19.38 -10.10 21.48
C ILE A 236 -18.26 -10.23 20.44
N ASP A 237 -18.51 -9.66 19.26
CA ASP A 237 -17.47 -9.23 18.32
C ASP A 237 -17.46 -7.69 18.24
N PRO A 238 -16.47 -7.01 18.84
CA PRO A 238 -16.39 -5.54 18.85
C PRO A 238 -15.86 -4.96 17.52
N THR A 239 -15.64 -5.80 16.51
CA THR A 239 -15.20 -5.47 15.15
C THR A 239 -15.94 -6.36 14.14
N CYS A 240 -17.27 -6.43 14.28
CA CYS A 240 -18.04 -7.55 13.73
C CYS A 240 -18.10 -7.62 12.21
N GLY A 241 -17.72 -6.55 11.51
CA GLY A 241 -17.81 -6.46 10.06
C GLY A 241 -19.21 -6.84 9.57
N SER A 242 -19.28 -7.70 8.55
CA SER A 242 -20.53 -8.23 8.00
C SER A 242 -21.17 -9.34 8.85
N GLY A 243 -20.72 -9.55 10.09
CA GLY A 243 -21.31 -10.44 11.09
C GLY A 243 -20.86 -11.90 11.00
N HIS A 244 -19.67 -12.19 10.48
CA HIS A 244 -19.25 -13.57 10.23
C HIS A 244 -19.15 -14.42 11.51
N PHE A 245 -18.41 -13.96 12.52
CA PHE A 245 -18.35 -14.62 13.83
C PHE A 245 -19.72 -14.70 14.52
N LEU A 246 -20.55 -13.66 14.36
CA LEU A 246 -21.88 -13.61 14.95
C LEU A 246 -22.81 -14.67 14.35
N LEU A 247 -22.71 -14.95 13.06
CA LEU A 247 -23.47 -16.02 12.39
C LEU A 247 -23.04 -17.40 12.89
N GLY A 248 -21.73 -17.68 12.94
CA GLY A 248 -21.23 -18.95 13.46
C GLY A 248 -21.62 -19.17 14.93
N ALA A 249 -21.54 -18.12 15.75
CA ALA A 249 -22.00 -18.15 17.13
C ALA A 249 -23.52 -18.35 17.26
N PHE A 250 -24.32 -17.66 16.45
CA PHE A 250 -25.78 -17.82 16.40
C PHE A 250 -26.17 -19.27 16.10
N GLU A 251 -25.56 -19.88 15.08
CA GLU A 251 -25.88 -21.26 14.70
C GLU A 251 -25.55 -22.26 15.82
N ARG A 252 -24.38 -22.12 16.46
CA ARG A 252 -23.97 -22.94 17.61
C ARG A 252 -24.92 -22.80 18.80
N LEU A 253 -25.33 -21.57 19.13
CA LEU A 253 -26.26 -21.32 20.23
C LEU A 253 -27.66 -21.83 19.92
N TYR A 254 -28.16 -21.64 18.70
CA TYR A 254 -29.46 -22.14 18.27
C TYR A 254 -29.54 -23.66 18.41
N GLU A 255 -28.53 -24.38 17.90
CA GLU A 255 -28.49 -25.84 17.99
C GLU A 255 -28.48 -26.33 19.44
N ARG A 256 -27.73 -25.66 20.32
CA ARG A 256 -27.71 -25.97 21.76
C ARG A 256 -29.08 -25.73 22.41
N TRP A 257 -29.72 -24.60 22.13
CA TRP A 257 -31.07 -24.30 22.65
C TRP A 257 -32.13 -25.29 22.16
N SER A 258 -32.09 -25.68 20.89
CA SER A 258 -33.02 -26.68 20.34
C SER A 258 -32.86 -28.07 20.95
N ARG A 259 -31.65 -28.42 21.42
CA ARG A 259 -31.38 -29.69 22.08
C ARG A 259 -31.78 -29.65 23.56
N GLU A 260 -31.53 -28.53 24.24
CA GLU A 260 -31.87 -28.31 25.66
C GLU A 260 -33.40 -28.35 25.89
N ASP A 261 -34.17 -27.76 24.99
CA ASP A 261 -35.63 -27.71 25.06
C ASP A 261 -36.24 -28.23 23.76
N ALA A 262 -36.16 -29.54 23.53
CA ALA A 262 -36.63 -30.18 22.28
C ALA A 262 -38.14 -30.00 22.00
N ASN A 263 -38.94 -29.66 23.03
CA ASN A 263 -40.38 -29.40 22.89
C ASN A 263 -40.72 -27.90 22.75
N GLY A 264 -39.72 -27.03 22.79
CA GLY A 264 -39.87 -25.59 22.62
C GLY A 264 -40.24 -25.17 21.19
N HIS A 265 -40.38 -23.86 21.00
CA HIS A 265 -40.69 -23.27 19.69
C HIS A 265 -39.45 -22.67 19.06
N ALA A 266 -39.25 -22.91 17.76
CA ALA A 266 -38.09 -22.44 17.01
C ALA A 266 -37.90 -20.91 17.07
N ARG A 267 -38.99 -20.14 17.11
CA ARG A 267 -38.94 -18.68 17.32
C ARG A 267 -38.27 -18.30 18.64
N ILE A 268 -38.54 -19.05 19.70
CA ILE A 268 -37.97 -18.81 21.03
C ILE A 268 -36.48 -19.17 21.03
N TRP A 269 -36.10 -20.32 20.44
CA TRP A 269 -34.68 -20.69 20.34
C TRP A 269 -33.90 -19.69 19.49
N ALA A 270 -34.46 -19.23 18.37
CA ALA A 270 -33.86 -18.20 17.53
C ALA A 270 -33.67 -16.89 18.30
N GLN A 271 -34.68 -16.39 19.02
CA GLN A 271 -34.51 -15.18 19.82
C GLN A 271 -33.47 -15.37 20.94
N LYS A 272 -33.49 -16.50 21.66
CA LYS A 272 -32.49 -16.80 22.69
C LYS A 272 -31.07 -16.88 22.15
N ALA A 273 -30.90 -17.42 20.94
CA ALA A 273 -29.61 -17.44 20.27
C ALA A 273 -29.16 -16.03 19.87
N LEU A 274 -30.07 -15.21 19.33
CA LEU A 274 -29.81 -13.79 19.01
C LEU A 274 -29.48 -12.96 20.25
N ASP A 275 -30.14 -13.18 21.39
CA ASP A 275 -29.83 -12.53 22.66
C ASP A 275 -28.43 -12.91 23.21
N GLY A 276 -27.84 -13.99 22.69
CA GLY A 276 -26.49 -14.43 22.99
C GLY A 276 -25.39 -13.84 22.10
N VAL A 277 -25.71 -13.14 21.01
CA VAL A 277 -24.73 -12.60 20.05
C VAL A 277 -24.82 -11.08 19.92
N TRP A 278 -23.68 -10.41 20.11
CA TRP A 278 -23.57 -8.96 20.22
C TRP A 278 -22.47 -8.44 19.29
N GLY A 279 -22.67 -7.30 18.65
CA GLY A 279 -21.73 -6.80 17.63
C GLY A 279 -21.60 -5.29 17.56
N VAL A 280 -20.40 -4.80 17.30
CA VAL A 280 -20.15 -3.40 16.97
C VAL A 280 -19.20 -3.31 15.79
N ASP A 281 -19.48 -2.40 14.86
CA ASP A 281 -18.54 -2.04 13.80
C ASP A 281 -18.61 -0.53 13.51
N LEU A 282 -17.48 0.05 13.11
CA LEU A 282 -17.41 1.47 12.75
C LEU A 282 -18.22 1.76 11.48
N ASN A 283 -18.38 0.76 10.60
CA ASN A 283 -18.98 0.92 9.30
C ASN A 283 -20.49 0.60 9.32
N PRO A 284 -21.35 1.59 9.02
CA PRO A 284 -22.81 1.38 9.03
C PRO A 284 -23.29 0.32 8.04
N TYR A 285 -22.61 0.12 6.91
CA TYR A 285 -22.97 -0.90 5.92
C TYR A 285 -22.65 -2.31 6.42
N ALA A 286 -21.51 -2.47 7.07
CA ALA A 286 -21.10 -3.74 7.64
C ALA A 286 -22.13 -4.20 8.68
N VAL A 287 -22.54 -3.28 9.56
CA VAL A 287 -23.62 -3.50 10.54
C VAL A 287 -24.97 -3.80 9.87
N ALA A 288 -25.35 -3.08 8.82
CA ALA A 288 -26.59 -3.35 8.08
C ALA A 288 -26.57 -4.75 7.44
N ILE A 289 -25.47 -5.14 6.81
CA ILE A 289 -25.31 -6.49 6.23
C ILE A 289 -25.35 -7.55 7.34
N ALA A 290 -24.67 -7.32 8.47
CA ALA A 290 -24.69 -8.23 9.61
C ALA A 290 -26.11 -8.43 10.15
N ARG A 291 -26.89 -7.34 10.31
CA ARG A 291 -28.30 -7.39 10.71
C ARG A 291 -29.14 -8.21 9.72
N PHE A 292 -29.01 -7.95 8.42
CA PHE A 292 -29.75 -8.69 7.40
C PHE A 292 -29.39 -10.17 7.40
N ARG A 293 -28.10 -10.51 7.49
CA ARG A 293 -27.64 -11.90 7.49
C ARG A 293 -28.13 -12.67 8.71
N LEU A 294 -28.03 -12.08 9.92
CA LEU A 294 -28.54 -12.69 11.16
C LEU A 294 -30.06 -12.87 11.11
N MET A 295 -30.80 -11.88 10.59
CA MET A 295 -32.25 -11.98 10.40
C MET A 295 -32.60 -13.12 9.44
N ILE A 296 -31.94 -13.24 8.28
CA ILE A 296 -32.18 -14.33 7.33
C ILE A 296 -31.82 -15.69 7.96
N ALA A 297 -30.71 -15.79 8.69
CA ALA A 297 -30.31 -17.03 9.37
C ALA A 297 -31.35 -17.47 10.41
N ALA A 298 -31.82 -16.55 11.25
CA ALA A 298 -32.88 -16.80 12.21
C ALA A 298 -34.19 -17.22 11.54
N LEU A 299 -34.61 -16.49 10.50
CA LEU A 299 -35.82 -16.81 9.74
C LEU A 299 -35.74 -18.18 9.07
N LYS A 300 -34.57 -18.52 8.51
CA LYS A 300 -34.30 -19.83 7.90
C LYS A 300 -34.50 -20.96 8.90
N ARG A 301 -33.92 -20.83 10.10
CA ARG A 301 -34.08 -21.83 11.17
C ARG A 301 -35.53 -21.97 11.63
N VAL A 302 -36.26 -20.87 11.78
CA VAL A 302 -37.70 -20.91 12.11
C VAL A 302 -38.50 -21.59 11.00
N LYS A 303 -38.27 -21.25 9.73
CA LYS A 303 -38.96 -21.88 8.60
C LYS A 303 -38.66 -23.38 8.50
N GLN A 304 -37.42 -23.79 8.72
CA GLN A 304 -37.03 -25.21 8.73
C GLN A 304 -37.79 -26.02 9.79
N ALA A 305 -38.06 -25.42 10.95
CA ALA A 305 -38.77 -26.08 12.04
C ALA A 305 -40.30 -25.98 11.96
N GLU A 306 -40.85 -24.84 11.51
CA GLU A 306 -42.30 -24.56 11.49
C GLU A 306 -42.95 -24.79 10.10
N GLY A 307 -42.16 -25.11 9.08
CA GLY A 307 -42.62 -25.38 7.72
C GLY A 307 -43.27 -24.16 7.05
N GLU A 308 -44.36 -24.38 6.31
CA GLU A 308 -45.06 -23.33 5.57
C GLU A 308 -45.80 -22.30 6.43
N ARG A 309 -45.72 -22.36 7.76
CA ARG A 309 -46.34 -21.38 8.67
C ARG A 309 -45.59 -20.04 8.67
N VAL A 310 -44.37 -20.01 8.16
CA VAL A 310 -43.57 -18.79 7.97
C VAL A 310 -43.20 -18.70 6.50
N ARG A 311 -43.95 -17.87 5.76
CA ARG A 311 -43.81 -17.71 4.32
C ARG A 311 -43.04 -16.45 3.98
N THR A 312 -43.29 -15.37 4.72
CA THR A 312 -42.75 -14.04 4.47
C THR A 312 -42.13 -13.42 5.72
N ILE A 313 -41.41 -12.31 5.56
CA ILE A 313 -40.90 -11.50 6.67
C ILE A 313 -42.02 -10.88 7.52
N ALA A 314 -43.27 -10.84 7.02
CA ALA A 314 -44.42 -10.41 7.82
C ALA A 314 -44.83 -11.46 8.87
N ASP A 315 -44.54 -12.75 8.60
CA ASP A 315 -44.81 -13.85 9.53
C ASP A 315 -43.70 -14.03 10.57
N ALA A 316 -42.54 -13.40 10.33
CA ALA A 316 -41.37 -13.45 11.20
C ALA A 316 -41.68 -12.73 12.52
N PRO A 317 -41.27 -13.29 13.67
CA PRO A 317 -41.26 -12.51 14.90
C PRO A 317 -40.31 -11.32 14.70
N GLY A 318 -40.67 -10.15 15.26
CA GLY A 318 -39.80 -8.98 15.26
C GLY A 318 -38.56 -9.22 16.11
N PHE A 319 -37.58 -9.94 15.54
CA PHE A 319 -36.37 -10.34 16.24
C PHE A 319 -35.60 -9.13 16.75
N THR A 320 -35.17 -9.19 17.99
CA THR A 320 -34.26 -8.17 18.54
C THR A 320 -32.84 -8.53 18.18
N LEU A 321 -32.13 -7.60 17.53
CA LEU A 321 -30.75 -7.76 17.07
C LEU A 321 -29.82 -6.79 17.83
N HIS A 322 -28.79 -7.30 18.49
CA HIS A 322 -27.90 -6.51 19.34
C HIS A 322 -26.64 -6.04 18.59
N LEU A 323 -26.84 -5.18 17.58
CA LEU A 323 -25.75 -4.59 16.80
C LEU A 323 -25.80 -3.07 16.81
N ALA A 324 -24.65 -2.42 16.91
CA ALA A 324 -24.53 -0.95 16.84
C ALA A 324 -23.43 -0.50 15.89
N VAL A 325 -23.65 0.67 15.26
CA VAL A 325 -22.61 1.40 14.53
C VAL A 325 -21.85 2.24 15.53
N GLY A 326 -20.53 2.10 15.59
CA GLY A 326 -19.68 2.97 16.40
C GLY A 326 -18.27 2.46 16.62
N ASP A 327 -17.46 3.29 17.28
CA ASP A 327 -16.08 2.99 17.61
C ASP A 327 -15.95 2.27 18.97
N SER A 328 -15.70 0.96 18.93
CA SER A 328 -15.47 0.12 20.11
C SER A 328 -14.29 0.55 20.98
N LEU A 329 -13.35 1.32 20.43
CA LEU A 329 -12.20 1.89 21.15
C LEU A 329 -12.50 3.25 21.78
N LEU A 330 -13.64 3.89 21.51
CA LEU A 330 -14.04 5.13 22.19
C LEU A 330 -15.19 4.91 23.19
N HIS A 331 -16.15 4.07 22.83
CA HIS A 331 -17.40 3.94 23.59
C HIS A 331 -17.28 2.94 24.76
N GLY A 332 -18.10 3.15 25.80
CA GLY A 332 -18.19 2.31 27.01
C GLY A 332 -17.20 2.65 28.14
N PRO A 333 -17.29 2.01 29.32
CA PRO A 333 -16.28 2.09 30.36
C PRO A 333 -15.08 1.16 30.06
N ARG A 334 -13.98 1.34 30.80
CA ARG A 334 -12.86 0.38 30.91
C ARG A 334 -13.05 -0.47 32.17
N PHE A 335 -12.89 -1.78 32.07
CA PHE A 335 -13.02 -2.76 33.15
C PHE A 335 -11.64 -3.21 33.70
N ARG A 336 -10.75 -2.26 33.98
CA ARG A 336 -9.36 -2.54 34.44
C ARG A 336 -9.34 -3.28 35.78
N ARG A 337 -8.46 -4.28 35.90
CA ARG A 337 -8.21 -5.03 37.14
C ARG A 337 -7.16 -4.37 38.04
N GLY A 338 -7.39 -4.36 39.36
CA GLY A 338 -6.40 -3.92 40.36
C GLY A 338 -6.36 -2.43 40.69
N GLY A 339 -7.29 -1.63 40.16
CA GLY A 339 -7.53 -0.26 40.62
C GLY A 339 -8.39 -0.25 41.88
N GLY A 340 -7.77 -0.49 43.05
CA GLY A 340 -8.46 -0.30 44.34
C GLY A 340 -8.97 1.12 44.47
N MET A 341 -10.25 1.28 44.81
CA MET A 341 -10.86 2.47 45.43
C MET A 341 -10.54 3.86 44.81
N LEU A 342 -10.14 3.92 43.54
CA LEU A 342 -10.24 5.13 42.70
C LEU A 342 -11.39 4.97 41.67
N GLN A 343 -12.29 4.03 41.92
CA GLN A 343 -13.51 3.78 41.14
C GLN A 343 -14.77 4.37 41.78
N THR A 344 -14.62 5.18 42.83
CA THR A 344 -15.71 5.88 43.54
C THR A 344 -15.44 7.37 43.80
N SER A 345 -14.36 7.96 43.26
CA SER A 345 -14.11 9.42 43.36
C SER A 345 -14.56 10.22 42.13
N PHE A 346 -15.29 9.61 41.19
CA PHE A 346 -15.94 10.33 40.09
C PHE A 346 -17.48 10.22 40.16
N HIS A 347 -18.03 10.23 41.37
CA HIS A 347 -19.42 10.69 41.59
C HIS A 347 -19.39 12.18 41.94
N GLY A 348 -19.28 12.98 40.88
CA GLY A 348 -19.64 14.38 40.86
C GLY A 348 -20.32 14.63 39.53
N ALA A 349 -21.64 14.81 39.56
CA ALA A 349 -22.33 15.57 38.53
C ALA A 349 -21.57 16.90 38.36
N GLU A 350 -21.40 17.33 37.10
CA GLU A 350 -20.69 18.56 36.72
C GLU A 350 -19.16 18.48 36.81
N GLY A 351 -18.48 18.01 35.76
CA GLY A 351 -17.04 18.26 35.64
C GLY A 351 -16.21 17.39 34.70
N PHE A 352 -16.69 16.20 34.29
CA PHE A 352 -16.10 15.50 33.14
C PHE A 352 -16.89 15.91 31.90
N VAL A 353 -16.28 16.74 31.04
CA VAL A 353 -16.76 16.87 29.67
C VAL A 353 -16.54 15.51 29.05
N ASP A 354 -17.63 14.77 28.91
CA ASP A 354 -17.67 13.59 28.08
C ASP A 354 -17.06 13.98 26.71
N PRO A 355 -15.90 13.41 26.28
CA PRO A 355 -15.43 13.64 24.92
C PRO A 355 -16.49 13.20 23.89
N LEU A 356 -17.51 12.43 24.33
CA LEU A 356 -18.65 11.90 23.58
C LEU A 356 -19.83 12.88 23.41
N ALA A 357 -19.64 14.20 23.48
CA ALA A 357 -20.73 15.14 23.22
C ALA A 357 -21.26 15.09 21.77
N SER A 358 -20.42 14.74 20.80
CA SER A 358 -20.82 14.56 19.39
C SER A 358 -20.72 13.10 18.95
N VAL A 359 -21.81 12.36 19.13
CA VAL A 359 -22.03 11.08 18.45
C VAL A 359 -22.20 11.39 16.96
N LEU A 360 -21.58 10.63 16.05
CA LEU A 360 -21.88 10.81 14.62
C LEU A 360 -23.36 10.55 14.39
N GLU A 361 -23.97 11.22 13.40
CA GLU A 361 -25.39 11.02 13.09
C GLU A 361 -25.74 9.56 12.75
N THR A 362 -24.77 8.73 12.34
CA THR A 362 -24.94 7.27 12.13
C THR A 362 -24.89 6.42 13.40
N GLU A 363 -24.38 6.93 14.50
CA GLU A 363 -24.10 6.17 15.73
C GLU A 363 -25.31 6.24 16.69
N ASP A 364 -25.74 5.08 17.21
CA ASP A 364 -26.81 5.00 18.22
C ASP A 364 -26.20 4.97 19.63
N ARG A 365 -26.25 6.10 20.34
CA ARG A 365 -25.66 6.23 21.68
C ARG A 365 -26.26 5.26 22.69
N ALA A 366 -27.56 4.98 22.61
CA ALA A 366 -28.23 4.11 23.56
C ALA A 366 -27.79 2.66 23.35
N ALA A 367 -27.79 2.20 22.10
CA ALA A 367 -27.29 0.88 21.74
C ALA A 367 -25.80 0.71 22.09
N LEU A 368 -24.96 1.70 21.77
CA LEU A 368 -23.53 1.64 22.13
C LEU A 368 -23.29 1.55 23.63
N LYS A 369 -24.08 2.28 24.44
CA LYS A 369 -24.00 2.21 25.90
C LYS A 369 -24.43 0.84 26.43
N GLU A 370 -25.46 0.24 25.85
CA GLU A 370 -25.92 -1.10 26.22
C GLU A 370 -24.89 -2.18 25.87
N ILE A 371 -24.37 -2.17 24.64
CA ILE A 371 -23.45 -3.19 24.14
C ILE A 371 -22.06 -3.04 24.78
N LEU A 372 -21.46 -1.85 24.72
CA LEU A 372 -20.07 -1.64 25.18
C LEU A 372 -19.97 -1.29 26.67
N GLY A 373 -21.12 -1.18 27.36
CA GLY A 373 -21.25 -0.90 28.79
C GLY A 373 -21.17 -2.12 29.70
N GLN A 374 -21.02 -3.33 29.15
CA GLN A 374 -21.03 -4.60 29.88
C GLN A 374 -19.87 -5.52 29.45
N GLN A 375 -19.68 -6.62 30.19
CA GLN A 375 -18.72 -7.69 29.88
C GLN A 375 -19.41 -8.97 29.37
N TYR A 376 -18.63 -9.81 28.69
CA TYR A 376 -19.07 -10.97 27.92
C TYR A 376 -18.29 -12.24 28.27
N HIS A 377 -18.93 -13.39 28.10
CA HIS A 377 -18.36 -14.69 28.45
C HIS A 377 -17.40 -15.21 27.37
N ALA A 378 -17.62 -14.78 26.12
CA ALA A 378 -16.71 -14.99 25.00
C ALA A 378 -16.54 -13.67 24.22
N VAL A 379 -15.30 -13.36 23.84
CA VAL A 379 -14.97 -12.22 23.00
C VAL A 379 -14.15 -12.72 21.81
N VAL A 380 -14.64 -12.47 20.61
CA VAL A 380 -13.99 -12.93 19.36
C VAL A 380 -13.88 -11.80 18.36
N GLY A 381 -13.06 -11.98 17.33
CA GLY A 381 -13.01 -11.04 16.22
C GLY A 381 -11.68 -10.98 15.48
N ASN A 382 -11.68 -10.16 14.45
CA ASN A 382 -10.56 -9.87 13.57
C ASN A 382 -10.39 -8.33 13.48
N PRO A 383 -9.66 -7.71 14.42
CA PRO A 383 -9.51 -6.25 14.42
C PRO A 383 -8.75 -5.74 13.19
N PRO A 384 -8.92 -4.47 12.80
CA PRO A 384 -8.29 -3.92 11.61
C PRO A 384 -6.77 -3.78 11.71
N TYR A 385 -6.04 -4.16 10.65
CA TYR A 385 -4.56 -4.16 10.60
C TYR A 385 -3.96 -2.85 10.05
N ILE A 386 -4.53 -1.71 10.44
CA ILE A 386 -4.11 -0.39 9.97
C ILE A 386 -3.64 0.50 11.11
N THR A 387 -2.88 1.54 10.79
CA THR A 387 -2.55 2.61 11.76
C THR A 387 -3.65 3.68 11.76
N PRO A 388 -4.09 4.20 12.92
CA PRO A 388 -5.04 5.30 12.96
C PRO A 388 -4.46 6.55 12.29
N LYS A 389 -5.11 7.01 11.22
CA LYS A 389 -4.64 8.13 10.38
C LYS A 389 -5.06 9.50 10.92
N ASP A 390 -6.25 9.57 11.52
CA ASP A 390 -6.75 10.79 12.15
C ASP A 390 -6.02 11.06 13.47
N LYS A 391 -5.60 12.31 13.69
CA LYS A 391 -4.78 12.69 14.85
C LYS A 391 -5.57 12.79 16.13
N ALA A 392 -6.76 13.39 16.09
CA ALA A 392 -7.60 13.52 17.28
C ALA A 392 -8.02 12.13 17.76
N LEU A 393 -8.37 11.25 16.83
CA LEU A 393 -8.69 9.87 17.10
C LEU A 393 -7.48 9.08 17.65
N ASN A 394 -6.30 9.25 17.05
CA ASN A 394 -5.06 8.66 17.55
C ASN A 394 -4.77 9.08 19.00
N GLN A 395 -4.96 10.35 19.33
CA GLN A 395 -4.74 10.89 20.67
C GLN A 395 -5.75 10.33 21.66
N ALA A 396 -7.04 10.30 21.32
CA ALA A 396 -8.10 9.73 22.16
C ALA A 396 -7.83 8.25 22.51
N TYR A 397 -7.34 7.46 21.53
CA TYR A 397 -6.94 6.08 21.79
C TYR A 397 -5.74 5.97 22.74
N ARG A 398 -4.73 6.83 22.60
CA ARG A 398 -3.55 6.82 23.50
C ARG A 398 -3.90 7.18 24.93
N GLU A 399 -4.85 8.08 25.13
CA GLU A 399 -5.33 8.47 26.46
C GLU A 399 -6.11 7.34 27.13
N ARG A 400 -6.77 6.49 26.33
CA ARG A 400 -7.57 5.38 26.84
C ARG A 400 -6.75 4.11 27.05
N TYR A 401 -5.82 3.76 26.14
CA TYR A 401 -5.09 2.49 26.10
C TYR A 401 -3.57 2.68 26.26
N ASP A 402 -3.02 2.08 27.33
CA ASP A 402 -1.63 2.32 27.74
C ASP A 402 -0.62 1.63 26.79
N ALA A 403 -1.02 0.57 26.09
CA ALA A 403 -0.19 -0.15 25.12
C ALA A 403 0.06 0.62 23.81
N CYS A 404 -0.68 1.70 23.54
CA CYS A 404 -0.51 2.52 22.35
C CYS A 404 0.87 3.24 22.34
N HIS A 405 1.88 2.59 21.75
CA HIS A 405 3.26 3.07 21.70
C HIS A 405 3.70 3.42 20.27
N ARG A 406 4.36 4.57 20.06
CA ARG A 406 4.84 5.02 18.73
C ARG A 406 3.76 4.93 17.65
N GLN A 407 4.10 4.59 16.40
CA GLN A 407 3.14 4.35 15.32
C GLN A 407 2.63 2.90 15.42
N TYR A 408 1.56 2.69 16.18
CA TYR A 408 0.95 1.38 16.44
C TYR A 408 -0.13 1.02 15.40
N SER A 409 -0.36 -0.28 15.22
CA SER A 409 -1.54 -0.83 14.52
C SER A 409 -2.75 -0.88 15.46
N LEU A 410 -3.97 -0.68 14.96
CA LEU A 410 -5.21 -0.76 15.74
C LEU A 410 -5.37 -2.12 16.45
N GLY A 411 -4.75 -3.20 15.96
CA GLY A 411 -4.69 -4.48 16.67
C GLY A 411 -4.17 -4.38 18.11
N VAL A 412 -3.33 -3.39 18.44
CA VAL A 412 -2.79 -3.17 19.80
C VAL A 412 -3.88 -2.75 20.80
N PRO A 413 -4.54 -1.59 20.64
CA PRO A 413 -5.63 -1.20 21.56
C PRO A 413 -6.82 -2.16 21.50
N PHE A 414 -7.08 -2.81 20.35
CA PHE A 414 -8.11 -3.85 20.28
C PHE A 414 -7.76 -5.08 21.10
N THR A 415 -6.50 -5.51 21.14
CA THR A 415 -6.09 -6.62 22.02
C THR A 415 -6.44 -6.29 23.47
N GLU A 416 -6.08 -5.10 23.96
CA GLU A 416 -6.52 -4.66 25.30
C GLU A 416 -8.05 -4.67 25.44
N ARG A 417 -8.77 -4.13 24.45
CA ARG A 417 -10.24 -4.00 24.50
C ARG A 417 -10.95 -5.35 24.49
N PHE A 418 -10.42 -6.36 23.80
CA PHE A 418 -11.01 -7.69 23.74
C PHE A 418 -10.99 -8.36 25.12
N PHE A 419 -9.85 -8.30 25.81
CA PHE A 419 -9.76 -8.80 27.19
C PHE A 419 -10.59 -7.96 28.16
N ASP A 420 -10.60 -6.64 28.00
CA ASP A 420 -11.40 -5.72 28.83
C ASP A 420 -12.91 -6.04 28.78
N LEU A 421 -13.42 -6.41 27.60
CA LEU A 421 -14.80 -6.82 27.38
C LEU A 421 -15.09 -8.25 27.86
N ALA A 422 -14.09 -9.07 28.17
CA ALA A 422 -14.31 -10.41 28.71
C ALA A 422 -14.55 -10.34 30.24
N VAL A 423 -15.50 -11.14 30.74
CA VAL A 423 -15.84 -11.24 32.17
C VAL A 423 -14.57 -11.47 33.00
N THR A 424 -14.34 -10.61 34.00
CA THR A 424 -13.15 -10.70 34.83
C THR A 424 -13.24 -11.88 35.81
N GLY A 425 -12.21 -12.74 35.83
CA GLY A 425 -12.11 -13.83 36.81
C GLY A 425 -11.48 -13.38 38.13
N GLU A 426 -12.28 -13.38 39.20
CA GLU A 426 -11.86 -13.07 40.57
C GLU A 426 -12.26 -14.18 41.56
N GLY A 427 -11.44 -14.38 42.61
CA GLY A 427 -11.81 -15.26 43.74
C GLY A 427 -12.10 -16.73 43.40
N GLY A 428 -11.58 -17.24 42.26
CA GLY A 428 -11.86 -18.60 41.78
C GLY A 428 -13.07 -18.72 40.85
N ALA A 429 -13.79 -17.63 40.58
CA ALA A 429 -14.83 -17.61 39.55
C ALA A 429 -14.24 -17.80 38.15
N PRO A 430 -14.99 -18.43 37.22
CA PRO A 430 -14.58 -18.54 35.83
C PRO A 430 -14.44 -17.15 35.18
N ALA A 431 -13.47 -17.03 34.27
CA ALA A 431 -13.21 -15.82 33.50
C ALA A 431 -13.72 -15.97 32.06
N GLY A 432 -14.10 -14.85 31.43
CA GLY A 432 -14.46 -14.83 30.03
C GLY A 432 -13.28 -15.22 29.13
N ARG A 433 -13.59 -15.89 28.02
CA ARG A 433 -12.63 -16.38 27.03
C ARG A 433 -12.45 -15.35 25.91
N VAL A 434 -11.22 -15.17 25.45
CA VAL A 434 -10.87 -14.32 24.31
C VAL A 434 -10.23 -15.18 23.24
N GLY A 435 -10.61 -14.99 21.99
CA GLY A 435 -9.88 -15.55 20.85
C GLY A 435 -9.96 -14.64 19.64
N MET A 436 -8.80 -14.30 19.09
CA MET A 436 -8.73 -13.32 18.01
C MET A 436 -7.65 -13.69 17.01
N ILE A 437 -7.85 -13.28 15.76
CA ILE A 437 -6.80 -13.25 14.74
C ILE A 437 -6.29 -11.82 14.61
N THR A 438 -4.98 -11.61 14.66
CA THR A 438 -4.38 -10.28 14.51
C THR A 438 -3.09 -10.31 13.71
N ALA A 439 -2.61 -9.13 13.28
CA ALA A 439 -1.32 -9.02 12.61
C ALA A 439 -0.17 -9.38 13.57
N ASN A 440 0.74 -10.23 13.13
CA ASN A 440 1.84 -10.77 13.94
C ASN A 440 2.93 -9.70 14.29
N SER A 441 2.86 -8.55 13.62
CA SER A 441 3.93 -7.53 13.62
C SER A 441 4.22 -6.88 14.99
N PHE A 442 3.28 -6.91 15.94
CA PHE A 442 3.53 -6.42 17.32
C PHE A 442 4.59 -7.27 18.05
N MET A 443 4.79 -8.52 17.63
CA MET A 443 5.75 -9.43 18.26
C MET A 443 7.21 -8.99 18.05
N LYS A 444 7.50 -8.31 16.94
CA LYS A 444 8.86 -7.91 16.54
C LYS A 444 9.06 -6.39 16.42
N ARG A 445 8.00 -5.63 16.14
CA ARG A 445 8.11 -4.18 15.90
C ARG A 445 7.96 -3.40 17.20
N GLU A 446 8.80 -2.38 17.36
CA GLU A 446 8.90 -1.49 18.52
C GLU A 446 7.58 -0.94 19.10
N PHE A 447 6.52 -0.82 18.30
CA PHE A 447 5.22 -0.38 18.81
C PHE A 447 4.55 -1.43 19.71
N GLY A 448 4.90 -2.71 19.59
CA GLY A 448 4.33 -3.81 20.39
C GLY A 448 4.98 -3.99 21.76
N LYS A 449 6.10 -3.31 22.02
CA LYS A 449 6.85 -3.40 23.29
C LYS A 449 5.95 -3.23 24.52
N LYS A 450 5.11 -2.18 24.56
CA LYS A 450 4.20 -1.96 25.69
C LYS A 450 3.10 -3.01 25.80
N LEU A 451 2.59 -3.52 24.68
CA LEU A 451 1.59 -4.59 24.69
C LEU A 451 2.16 -5.86 25.36
N ILE A 452 3.39 -6.20 25.03
CA ILE A 452 4.10 -7.37 25.59
C ILE A 452 4.50 -7.15 27.05
N GLU A 453 5.32 -6.15 27.31
CA GLU A 453 5.98 -5.97 28.62
C GLU A 453 5.04 -5.38 29.69
N SER A 454 3.94 -4.73 29.27
CA SER A 454 3.00 -4.08 30.19
C SER A 454 1.65 -4.78 30.27
N PHE A 455 1.08 -5.25 29.15
CA PHE A 455 -0.28 -5.78 29.14
C PHE A 455 -0.35 -7.32 29.25
N PHE A 456 0.37 -8.08 28.43
CA PHE A 456 0.27 -9.57 28.43
C PHE A 456 0.69 -10.22 29.75
N LYS A 457 1.50 -9.56 30.57
CA LYS A 457 1.80 -10.01 31.95
C LYS A 457 0.60 -9.97 32.90
N THR A 458 -0.43 -9.18 32.58
CA THR A 458 -1.60 -8.96 33.45
C THR A 458 -2.77 -9.90 33.16
N VAL A 459 -2.70 -10.64 32.06
CA VAL A 459 -3.76 -11.53 31.57
C VAL A 459 -3.26 -12.98 31.42
N ASP A 460 -4.19 -13.93 31.46
CA ASP A 460 -3.91 -15.35 31.30
C ASP A 460 -3.95 -15.72 29.82
N LEU A 461 -2.83 -15.52 29.13
CA LEU A 461 -2.62 -16.00 27.77
C LEU A 461 -2.39 -17.53 27.83
N ASP A 462 -3.21 -18.29 27.12
CA ASP A 462 -3.16 -19.76 27.15
C ASP A 462 -2.48 -20.36 25.91
N THR A 463 -2.73 -19.77 24.74
CA THR A 463 -2.28 -20.33 23.46
C THR A 463 -1.88 -19.21 22.50
N VAL A 464 -0.74 -19.36 21.84
CA VAL A 464 -0.25 -18.50 20.75
C VAL A 464 0.05 -19.36 19.53
N ILE A 465 -0.58 -19.08 18.40
CA ILE A 465 -0.41 -19.85 17.17
C ILE A 465 0.11 -18.93 16.08
N ASP A 466 1.36 -19.13 15.66
CA ASP A 466 1.88 -18.44 14.48
C ASP A 466 1.25 -19.03 13.20
N THR A 467 0.38 -18.24 12.56
CA THR A 467 -0.29 -18.62 11.32
C THR A 467 0.35 -17.98 10.09
N SER A 468 1.53 -17.37 10.23
CA SER A 468 2.22 -16.68 9.13
C SER A 468 2.68 -17.60 7.99
N GLY A 469 2.85 -18.90 8.27
CA GLY A 469 3.13 -19.94 7.28
C GLY A 469 1.89 -20.49 6.57
N ALA A 470 0.70 -20.32 7.13
CA ALA A 470 -0.55 -20.87 6.59
C ALA A 470 -1.18 -19.96 5.53
N TYR A 471 -1.78 -20.55 4.49
CA TYR A 471 -2.51 -19.81 3.47
C TYR A 471 -3.92 -19.44 3.98
N ILE A 472 -4.12 -18.16 4.32
CA ILE A 472 -5.41 -17.64 4.78
C ILE A 472 -5.95 -16.64 3.74
N PRO A 473 -6.99 -17.00 2.96
CA PRO A 473 -7.63 -16.13 1.96
C PRO A 473 -7.92 -14.72 2.48
N GLY A 474 -7.57 -13.70 1.68
CA GLY A 474 -7.81 -12.29 2.01
C GLY A 474 -6.80 -11.65 2.97
N HIS A 475 -5.97 -12.43 3.67
CA HIS A 475 -4.99 -11.91 4.61
C HIS A 475 -3.59 -11.80 3.99
N GLY A 476 -3.23 -10.60 3.50
CA GLY A 476 -1.91 -10.30 2.91
C GLY A 476 -0.82 -9.98 3.93
N THR A 477 -1.17 -9.85 5.21
CA THR A 477 -0.24 -9.58 6.32
C THR A 477 -0.11 -10.85 7.17
N PRO A 478 1.09 -11.21 7.66
CA PRO A 478 1.24 -12.27 8.66
C PRO A 478 0.30 -12.15 9.82
N THR A 479 -0.31 -13.27 10.19
CA THR A 479 -1.27 -13.34 11.28
C THR A 479 -0.76 -14.21 12.41
N VAL A 480 -1.35 -14.00 13.58
CA VAL A 480 -1.20 -14.83 14.77
C VAL A 480 -2.59 -15.00 15.38
N LEU A 481 -2.88 -16.18 15.90
CA LEU A 481 -4.05 -16.42 16.73
C LEU A 481 -3.65 -16.32 18.21
N LEU A 482 -4.43 -15.56 18.97
CA LEU A 482 -4.24 -15.39 20.40
C LEU A 482 -5.46 -15.90 21.14
N PHE A 483 -5.26 -16.76 22.14
CA PHE A 483 -6.30 -17.26 23.03
C PHE A 483 -5.92 -17.03 24.48
N GLY A 484 -6.91 -16.65 25.29
CA GLY A 484 -6.68 -16.39 26.71
C GLY A 484 -7.94 -16.03 27.48
N GLN A 485 -7.74 -15.59 28.73
CA GLN A 485 -8.79 -15.24 29.66
C GLN A 485 -8.47 -13.94 30.41
N HIS A 486 -9.51 -13.17 30.75
CA HIS A 486 -9.37 -11.96 31.56
C HIS A 486 -9.22 -12.29 33.06
N ARG A 487 -8.11 -12.96 33.40
CA ARG A 487 -7.68 -13.28 34.76
C ARG A 487 -6.14 -13.22 34.87
N PRO A 488 -5.48 -13.32 36.05
CA PRO A 488 -4.03 -13.31 36.08
C PRO A 488 -3.51 -14.66 35.57
N PRO A 489 -2.23 -14.72 35.18
CA PRO A 489 -1.56 -15.96 34.79
C PRO A 489 -1.83 -17.13 35.76
N VAL A 490 -2.23 -18.28 35.24
CA VAL A 490 -2.44 -19.49 36.07
C VAL A 490 -1.34 -20.54 35.87
N LEU A 491 -0.94 -20.80 34.63
CA LEU A 491 0.13 -21.76 34.30
C LEU A 491 1.48 -21.05 34.09
N SER A 492 2.58 -21.76 34.33
CA SER A 492 3.95 -21.27 34.09
C SER A 492 4.36 -21.33 32.62
N THR A 493 3.60 -22.06 31.79
CA THR A 493 3.83 -22.18 30.35
C THR A 493 2.63 -21.67 29.56
N VAL A 494 2.89 -21.28 28.32
CA VAL A 494 1.91 -20.95 27.30
C VAL A 494 2.13 -21.91 26.14
N ARG A 495 1.05 -22.48 25.61
CA ARG A 495 1.15 -23.38 24.47
C ARG A 495 1.44 -22.58 23.20
N THR A 496 2.47 -22.97 22.47
CA THR A 496 2.93 -22.26 21.28
C THR A 496 2.97 -23.18 20.08
N VAL A 497 2.40 -22.73 18.96
CA VAL A 497 2.67 -23.31 17.64
C VAL A 497 3.64 -22.40 16.90
N GLN A 498 4.81 -22.94 16.61
CA GLN A 498 5.93 -22.25 15.97
C GLN A 498 6.02 -22.66 14.51
N GLY A 499 6.14 -21.69 13.61
CA GLY A 499 6.32 -21.95 12.19
C GLY A 499 7.73 -22.46 11.89
N ILE A 500 7.83 -23.50 11.06
CA ILE A 500 9.08 -24.02 10.49
C ILE A 500 9.12 -23.70 9.00
N ARG A 501 8.06 -24.10 8.27
CA ARG A 501 7.95 -23.92 6.82
C ARG A 501 6.57 -23.41 6.41
N GLY A 502 6.53 -22.48 5.45
CA GLY A 502 5.28 -22.03 4.84
C GLY A 502 4.61 -23.07 3.91
N GLU A 503 3.38 -22.79 3.48
CA GLU A 503 2.71 -23.59 2.45
C GLU A 503 3.56 -23.67 1.17
N PRO A 504 3.72 -24.85 0.54
CA PRO A 504 4.55 -25.01 -0.66
C PRO A 504 3.95 -24.33 -1.91
N GLY A 505 2.69 -23.89 -1.84
CA GLY A 505 1.98 -23.23 -2.90
C GLY A 505 0.57 -22.84 -2.44
N THR A 506 -0.24 -22.26 -3.33
CA THR A 506 -1.66 -21.99 -3.06
C THR A 506 -2.41 -23.32 -2.96
N PRO A 507 -2.99 -23.69 -1.80
CA PRO A 507 -3.84 -24.86 -1.74
C PRO A 507 -5.14 -24.61 -2.52
N ASP A 508 -5.66 -25.66 -3.17
CA ASP A 508 -6.97 -25.61 -3.84
C ASP A 508 -8.10 -25.31 -2.83
N ASP A 509 -7.98 -25.88 -1.63
CA ASP A 509 -8.86 -25.67 -0.48
C ASP A 509 -8.02 -25.20 0.72
N ALA A 510 -8.18 -23.94 1.11
CA ALA A 510 -7.42 -23.33 2.20
C ALA A 510 -7.61 -24.06 3.55
N ALA A 511 -8.79 -24.65 3.79
CA ALA A 511 -9.04 -25.43 5.01
C ALA A 511 -8.24 -26.75 5.06
N LYS A 512 -7.68 -27.16 3.92
CA LYS A 512 -6.84 -28.36 3.75
C LYS A 512 -5.40 -28.03 3.38
N GLY A 513 -4.96 -26.77 3.57
CA GLY A 513 -3.56 -26.38 3.46
C GLY A 513 -2.68 -27.25 4.38
N LYS A 514 -1.44 -27.54 3.98
CA LYS A 514 -0.56 -28.46 4.72
C LYS A 514 -0.16 -27.90 6.08
N VAL A 515 0.11 -26.60 6.14
CA VAL A 515 0.43 -25.89 7.39
C VAL A 515 -0.81 -25.82 8.27
N TRP A 516 -1.96 -25.41 7.72
CA TRP A 516 -3.21 -25.34 8.50
C TRP A 516 -3.64 -26.71 9.05
N SER A 517 -3.58 -27.75 8.22
CA SER A 517 -3.90 -29.13 8.63
C SER A 517 -2.95 -29.61 9.74
N SER A 518 -1.66 -29.24 9.67
CA SER A 518 -0.70 -29.54 10.73
C SER A 518 -1.08 -28.84 12.04
N ILE A 519 -1.43 -27.55 11.99
CA ILE A 519 -1.88 -26.78 13.17
C ILE A 519 -3.06 -27.48 13.83
N VAL A 520 -4.11 -27.80 13.06
CA VAL A 520 -5.33 -28.43 13.59
C VAL A 520 -5.06 -29.81 14.18
N ALA A 521 -4.21 -30.61 13.55
CA ALA A 521 -3.91 -31.98 14.00
C ALA A 521 -3.00 -32.03 15.25
N MET A 522 -2.08 -31.09 15.39
CA MET A 522 -0.98 -31.17 16.36
C MET A 522 -1.13 -30.22 17.56
N ILE A 523 -1.95 -29.18 17.49
CA ILE A 523 -2.08 -28.18 18.57
C ILE A 523 -2.42 -28.79 19.93
N ASP A 524 -3.11 -29.94 19.99
CA ASP A 524 -3.45 -30.63 21.23
C ASP A 524 -2.45 -31.71 21.65
N GLN A 525 -1.26 -31.74 21.00
CA GLN A 525 -0.17 -32.69 21.23
C GLN A 525 1.16 -31.96 21.49
N PRO A 526 1.40 -31.43 22.71
CA PRO A 526 2.64 -30.75 23.04
C PRO A 526 3.88 -31.64 22.85
N GLY A 527 4.97 -31.06 22.33
CA GLY A 527 6.22 -31.75 21.99
C GLY A 527 6.23 -32.40 20.61
N SER A 528 5.19 -32.19 19.78
CA SER A 528 5.13 -32.70 18.42
C SER A 528 5.75 -31.74 17.39
N GLU A 529 6.38 -32.29 16.36
CA GLU A 529 7.02 -31.53 15.28
C GLU A 529 6.84 -32.27 13.93
N ASN A 530 6.70 -31.51 12.84
CA ASN A 530 6.75 -32.01 11.47
C ASN A 530 7.49 -31.01 10.55
N GLU A 531 7.44 -31.20 9.23
CA GLU A 531 8.15 -30.31 8.27
C GLU A 531 7.63 -28.85 8.24
N PHE A 532 6.44 -28.57 8.82
CA PHE A 532 5.77 -27.27 8.74
C PHE A 532 5.74 -26.52 10.07
N ILE A 533 5.51 -27.21 11.18
CA ILE A 533 5.34 -26.60 12.51
C ILE A 533 5.96 -27.45 13.62
N SER A 534 6.21 -26.80 14.76
CA SER A 534 6.43 -27.45 16.04
C SER A 534 5.44 -26.93 17.09
N VAL A 535 5.01 -27.80 17.99
CA VAL A 535 4.08 -27.47 19.09
C VAL A 535 4.82 -27.68 20.41
N VAL A 536 5.03 -26.60 21.16
CA VAL A 536 5.84 -26.62 22.40
C VAL A 536 5.14 -25.88 23.54
N GLU A 537 5.44 -26.29 24.77
CA GLU A 537 5.09 -25.52 25.97
C GLU A 537 6.21 -24.52 26.23
N THR A 538 5.94 -23.23 25.99
CA THR A 538 6.94 -22.16 26.13
C THR A 538 6.83 -21.51 27.50
N GLU A 539 7.96 -21.33 28.18
CA GLU A 539 8.03 -20.66 29.48
C GLU A 539 7.48 -19.23 29.40
N ARG A 540 6.64 -18.86 30.36
CA ARG A 540 5.93 -17.57 30.37
C ARG A 540 6.82 -16.32 30.32
N PRO A 541 8.04 -16.27 30.92
CA PRO A 541 8.95 -15.13 30.79
C PRO A 541 9.26 -14.73 29.33
N THR A 542 9.20 -15.67 28.39
CA THR A 542 9.34 -15.39 26.95
C THR A 542 8.26 -14.43 26.45
N PHE A 543 7.03 -14.54 26.97
CA PHE A 543 5.90 -13.68 26.60
C PHE A 543 5.88 -12.34 27.36
N GLU A 544 6.84 -12.11 28.25
CA GLU A 544 6.99 -10.87 29.04
C GLU A 544 8.06 -9.94 28.47
N THR A 545 8.88 -10.41 27.53
CA THR A 545 9.99 -9.65 26.94
C THR A 545 9.78 -9.45 25.43
N HIS A 546 9.94 -8.22 24.94
CA HIS A 546 9.93 -7.96 23.49
C HIS A 546 11.37 -8.01 22.94
N PRO A 547 11.62 -8.65 21.77
CA PRO A 547 10.64 -9.24 20.86
C PRO A 547 10.35 -10.73 21.12
N TRP A 548 9.17 -11.23 20.73
CA TRP A 548 8.86 -12.68 20.74
C TRP A 548 9.52 -13.38 19.55
N SER A 549 10.14 -14.54 19.77
CA SER A 549 10.71 -15.40 18.72
C SER A 549 10.03 -16.75 18.74
N LEU A 550 9.23 -17.06 17.71
CA LEU A 550 8.40 -18.27 17.61
C LEU A 550 8.86 -19.18 16.45
N GLY A 551 10.17 -19.28 16.20
CA GLY A 551 10.72 -20.12 15.12
C GLY A 551 11.03 -21.55 15.59
N GLY A 552 10.53 -22.56 14.87
CA GLY A 552 10.77 -23.98 15.19
C GLY A 552 12.01 -24.59 14.51
N GLY A 553 12.27 -25.89 14.76
CA GLY A 553 13.28 -26.66 14.02
C GLY A 553 14.76 -26.39 14.38
N GLY A 554 15.07 -26.01 15.62
CA GLY A 554 16.46 -25.80 16.10
C GLY A 554 17.05 -24.41 15.79
N ALA A 555 16.31 -23.54 15.10
CA ALA A 555 16.77 -22.19 14.76
C ALA A 555 17.03 -21.31 16.01
N ALA A 556 16.24 -21.48 17.08
CA ALA A 556 16.45 -20.79 18.35
C ALA A 556 17.78 -21.18 19.01
N ASP A 557 18.08 -22.48 19.08
CA ASP A 557 19.32 -22.99 19.69
C ASP A 557 20.57 -22.50 18.95
N LEU A 558 20.53 -22.50 17.60
CA LEU A 558 21.62 -21.98 16.79
C LEU A 558 21.81 -20.47 16.96
N LYS A 559 20.71 -19.70 17.08
CA LYS A 559 20.81 -18.26 17.40
C LYS A 559 21.48 -18.04 18.75
N GLU A 560 21.10 -18.80 19.78
CA GLU A 560 21.72 -18.72 21.10
C GLU A 560 23.20 -19.10 21.08
N LEU A 561 23.58 -20.11 20.27
CA LEU A 561 24.98 -20.49 20.08
C LEU A 561 25.82 -19.34 19.49
N VAL A 562 25.30 -18.68 18.44
CA VAL A 562 25.94 -17.51 17.82
C VAL A 562 26.10 -16.36 18.82
N GLU A 563 25.11 -16.13 19.66
CA GLU A 563 25.14 -15.08 20.69
C GLU A 563 26.13 -15.40 21.82
N ARG A 564 26.19 -16.66 22.26
CA ARG A 564 27.07 -17.11 23.34
C ARG A 564 28.56 -17.08 22.97
N ASN A 565 28.89 -17.34 21.70
CA ASN A 565 30.27 -17.36 21.21
C ASN A 565 30.80 -15.97 20.79
N SER A 566 30.10 -14.90 21.17
CA SER A 566 30.48 -13.53 20.84
C SER A 566 30.86 -12.74 22.08
N SER A 567 31.86 -11.86 21.96
CA SER A 567 32.42 -11.11 23.09
C SER A 567 31.72 -9.76 23.32
N LYS A 568 31.17 -9.18 22.26
CA LYS A 568 30.53 -7.87 22.25
C LYS A 568 29.35 -7.85 21.29
N VAL A 569 28.59 -6.76 21.32
CA VAL A 569 27.56 -6.47 20.31
C VAL A 569 27.94 -5.25 19.46
N VAL A 570 27.31 -5.08 18.31
CA VAL A 570 27.54 -3.93 17.41
C VAL A 570 27.36 -2.59 18.13
N ASP A 571 26.44 -2.46 19.09
CA ASP A 571 26.24 -1.21 19.85
C ASP A 571 27.52 -0.70 20.50
N GLU A 572 28.43 -1.60 20.89
CA GLU A 572 29.70 -1.26 21.53
C GLU A 572 30.78 -0.80 20.53
N TYR A 573 30.56 -1.00 19.23
CA TYR A 573 31.49 -0.60 18.16
C TYR A 573 31.03 0.66 17.41
N ILE A 574 29.79 1.11 17.60
CA ILE A 574 29.19 2.18 16.80
C ILE A 574 28.95 3.42 17.67
N GLU A 575 29.06 4.60 17.07
CA GLU A 575 28.66 5.85 17.74
C GLU A 575 27.25 6.27 17.34
N ASP A 576 26.79 5.90 16.15
CA ASP A 576 25.47 6.28 15.66
C ASP A 576 24.94 5.31 14.59
N THR A 577 23.61 5.21 14.49
CA THR A 577 22.94 4.48 13.42
C THR A 577 21.61 5.13 13.03
N GLY A 578 21.31 5.18 11.73
CA GLY A 578 20.04 5.65 11.19
C GLY A 578 20.20 6.40 9.86
N PHE A 579 19.16 7.10 9.42
CA PHE A 579 19.17 7.86 8.16
C PHE A 579 19.93 9.20 8.27
N VAL A 580 20.38 9.72 7.14
CA VAL A 580 20.96 11.08 7.04
C VAL A 580 19.87 12.11 6.74
N CYS A 581 18.91 11.78 5.88
CA CYS A 581 17.86 12.71 5.46
C CYS A 581 16.45 12.12 5.54
N VAL A 582 15.47 12.99 5.82
CA VAL A 582 14.03 12.71 5.65
C VAL A 582 13.40 13.95 5.06
N THR A 583 12.88 13.85 3.83
CA THR A 583 12.23 14.99 3.16
C THR A 583 10.74 15.09 3.51
N ARG A 584 10.09 13.94 3.77
CA ARG A 584 8.61 13.77 3.84
C ARG A 584 7.85 14.29 2.62
N ALA A 585 8.54 14.54 1.50
CA ALA A 585 8.00 14.92 0.21
C ALA A 585 8.89 14.39 -0.92
N ASP A 586 9.26 13.11 -0.83
CA ASP A 586 10.16 12.43 -1.76
C ASP A 586 9.73 12.63 -3.23
N ASP A 587 8.41 12.66 -3.50
CA ASP A 587 7.84 12.91 -4.84
C ASP A 587 8.30 14.24 -5.46
N VAL A 588 8.63 15.25 -4.65
CA VAL A 588 9.12 16.59 -5.06
C VAL A 588 10.63 16.69 -5.01
N TYR A 589 11.27 16.17 -3.96
CA TYR A 589 12.72 16.34 -3.76
C TYR A 589 13.55 15.35 -4.58
N PHE A 590 13.03 14.17 -4.90
CA PHE A 590 13.76 13.14 -5.65
C PHE A 590 13.44 13.23 -7.13
N ASN A 591 14.45 13.64 -7.89
CA ASN A 591 14.36 13.84 -9.33
C ASN A 591 15.64 13.34 -9.99
N PRO A 592 15.56 12.89 -11.26
CA PRO A 592 16.76 12.66 -12.06
C PRO A 592 17.63 13.92 -12.14
N ARG A 593 18.95 13.76 -12.22
CA ARG A 593 19.90 14.87 -12.28
C ARG A 593 19.57 15.82 -13.43
N HIS A 594 19.27 15.28 -14.61
CA HIS A 594 18.93 16.07 -15.80
C HIS A 594 17.75 17.01 -15.56
N ALA A 595 16.70 16.56 -14.86
CA ALA A 595 15.49 17.35 -14.61
C ALA A 595 15.72 18.51 -13.62
N LEU A 596 16.72 18.40 -12.74
CA LEU A 596 17.10 19.49 -11.83
C LEU A 596 18.02 20.48 -12.55
N SER A 597 19.06 19.97 -13.22
CA SER A 597 20.03 20.79 -13.96
C SER A 597 19.38 21.62 -15.06
N SER A 598 18.45 21.03 -15.83
CA SER A 598 17.75 21.75 -16.90
C SER A 598 16.92 22.92 -16.40
N ARG A 599 16.53 22.95 -15.12
CA ARG A 599 15.79 24.06 -14.49
C ARG A 599 16.67 25.07 -13.78
N GLY A 600 17.96 25.07 -14.07
CA GLY A 600 18.93 26.02 -13.52
C GLY A 600 19.34 25.75 -12.07
N ILE A 601 19.02 24.58 -11.51
CA ILE A 601 19.55 24.18 -10.20
C ILE A 601 20.99 23.73 -10.39
N THR A 602 21.93 24.42 -9.74
CA THR A 602 23.36 24.15 -9.85
C THR A 602 23.75 22.89 -9.08
N SER A 603 24.92 22.32 -9.40
CA SER A 603 25.46 21.12 -8.76
C SER A 603 25.57 21.23 -7.23
N ASP A 604 25.77 22.44 -6.70
CA ASP A 604 25.91 22.69 -5.26
C ASP A 604 24.61 22.34 -4.49
N PHE A 605 23.46 22.40 -5.18
CA PHE A 605 22.14 22.07 -4.62
C PHE A 605 21.63 20.71 -5.10
N ILE A 606 22.47 19.86 -5.70
CA ILE A 606 22.11 18.52 -6.16
C ILE A 606 23.05 17.50 -5.54
N ILE A 607 22.50 16.61 -4.71
CA ILE A 607 23.26 15.54 -4.06
C ILE A 607 22.69 14.16 -4.39
N GLU A 608 23.55 13.15 -4.40
CA GLU A 608 23.11 11.76 -4.51
C GLU A 608 22.37 11.34 -3.24
N ASN A 609 21.22 10.71 -3.43
CA ASN A 609 20.38 10.16 -2.39
C ASN A 609 20.25 8.65 -2.58
N VAL A 610 20.88 7.93 -1.67
CA VAL A 610 20.86 6.47 -1.64
C VAL A 610 19.57 6.00 -0.99
N ILE A 611 18.89 5.08 -1.67
CA ILE A 611 17.72 4.36 -1.19
C ILE A 611 18.03 2.87 -1.08
N GLY A 612 17.25 2.15 -0.29
CA GLY A 612 17.50 0.72 0.01
C GLY A 612 17.65 -0.16 -1.23
N ASP A 613 16.96 0.14 -2.33
CA ASP A 613 17.03 -0.65 -3.57
C ASP A 613 18.38 -0.52 -4.28
N CYS A 614 19.09 0.60 -4.09
CA CYS A 614 20.41 0.83 -4.65
C CYS A 614 21.51 0.03 -3.93
N VAL A 615 21.28 -0.40 -2.69
CA VAL A 615 22.30 -1.03 -1.84
C VAL A 615 22.26 -2.55 -2.04
N ARG A 616 23.12 -3.07 -2.92
CA ARG A 616 23.15 -4.50 -3.27
C ARG A 616 24.56 -4.96 -3.60
N ASP A 617 24.87 -6.19 -3.24
CA ASP A 617 26.07 -6.91 -3.71
C ASP A 617 27.37 -6.12 -3.54
N LEU A 618 27.57 -5.58 -2.33
CA LEU A 618 28.74 -4.78 -1.93
C LEU A 618 28.91 -3.45 -2.68
N GLY A 619 27.89 -2.99 -3.41
CA GLY A 619 27.91 -1.71 -4.13
C GLY A 619 26.62 -0.88 -3.99
N ILE A 620 26.74 0.40 -4.36
CA ILE A 620 25.60 1.33 -4.51
C ILE A 620 25.35 1.52 -6.01
N ARG A 621 24.22 1.00 -6.50
CA ARG A 621 23.83 1.02 -7.92
C ARG A 621 22.82 2.13 -8.19
N ASP A 622 23.13 2.98 -9.18
CA ASP A 622 22.25 4.02 -9.72
C ASP A 622 21.48 4.83 -8.65
N PRO A 623 22.19 5.50 -7.70
CA PRO A 623 21.52 6.31 -6.69
C PRO A 623 20.67 7.41 -7.35
N LEU A 624 19.50 7.68 -6.77
CA LEU A 624 18.71 8.83 -7.18
C LEU A 624 19.44 10.12 -6.82
N THR A 625 19.05 11.24 -7.44
CA THR A 625 19.48 12.56 -6.97
C THR A 625 18.36 13.27 -6.21
N THR A 626 18.75 14.18 -5.34
CA THR A 626 17.83 15.03 -4.59
C THR A 626 18.30 16.48 -4.54
N ILE A 627 17.32 17.38 -4.43
CA ILE A 627 17.57 18.78 -4.12
C ILE A 627 18.13 18.89 -2.70
N PHE A 628 19.30 19.50 -2.57
CA PHE A 628 20.00 19.80 -1.33
C PHE A 628 19.81 21.28 -0.98
N PRO A 629 18.78 21.67 -0.20
CA PRO A 629 18.38 23.06 -0.01
C PRO A 629 19.27 23.86 0.97
N TYR A 630 20.53 23.45 1.14
CA TYR A 630 21.41 23.99 2.18
C TYR A 630 22.65 24.64 1.56
N ASN A 631 23.16 25.67 2.24
CA ASN A 631 24.41 26.33 1.90
C ASN A 631 25.63 25.56 2.43
N ASP A 632 26.84 26.11 2.22
CA ASP A 632 28.11 25.54 2.66
C ASP A 632 28.21 25.35 4.20
N ARG A 633 27.40 26.09 4.98
CA ARG A 633 27.30 25.95 6.45
C ARG A 633 26.25 24.92 6.86
N LEU A 634 25.64 24.22 5.90
CA LEU A 634 24.54 23.28 6.09
C LEU A 634 23.28 23.94 6.67
N GLU A 635 23.07 25.23 6.44
CA GLU A 635 21.88 25.99 6.83
C GLU A 635 20.97 26.19 5.61
N ALA A 636 19.67 26.38 5.80
CA ALA A 636 18.73 26.59 4.71
C ALA A 636 19.16 27.81 3.87
N ASP A 637 19.31 27.64 2.55
CA ASP A 637 19.77 28.72 1.67
C ASP A 637 18.59 29.62 1.28
N GLU A 638 18.52 30.80 1.90
CA GLU A 638 17.60 31.89 1.53
C GLU A 638 18.25 32.93 0.60
N GLY A 639 19.53 32.78 0.28
CA GLY A 639 20.28 33.71 -0.57
C GLY A 639 19.99 33.53 -2.06
N PRO A 640 20.64 34.35 -2.92
CA PRO A 640 20.46 34.28 -4.37
C PRO A 640 20.86 32.94 -4.98
N LYS A 641 21.85 32.25 -4.41
CA LYS A 641 22.30 30.94 -4.89
C LYS A 641 21.19 29.88 -4.82
N GLY A 642 20.40 29.86 -3.75
CA GLY A 642 19.28 28.93 -3.57
C GLY A 642 17.98 29.32 -4.31
N GLU A 643 17.98 30.40 -5.11
CA GLU A 643 16.75 30.93 -5.71
C GLU A 643 16.09 29.94 -6.69
N ALA A 644 16.88 29.29 -7.55
CA ALA A 644 16.37 28.29 -8.49
C ALA A 644 15.68 27.12 -7.77
N VAL A 645 16.23 26.69 -6.64
CA VAL A 645 15.64 25.66 -5.77
C VAL A 645 14.28 26.12 -5.24
N ARG A 646 14.21 27.34 -4.70
CA ARG A 646 12.95 27.89 -4.17
C ARG A 646 11.91 28.07 -5.28
N ARG A 647 12.28 28.57 -6.45
CA ARG A 647 11.36 28.68 -7.61
C ARG A 647 10.83 27.30 -8.04
N PHE A 648 11.70 26.28 -8.09
CA PHE A 648 11.29 24.91 -8.43
C PHE A 648 10.32 24.30 -7.41
N LEU A 649 10.53 24.53 -6.11
CA LEU A 649 9.70 23.96 -5.05
C LEU A 649 8.41 24.76 -4.79
N TRP A 650 8.34 26.03 -5.21
CA TRP A 650 7.25 26.96 -4.91
C TRP A 650 5.84 26.46 -5.31
N PRO A 651 5.63 25.78 -6.46
CA PRO A 651 4.31 25.23 -6.81
C PRO A 651 3.75 24.27 -5.75
N HIS A 652 4.62 23.71 -4.90
CA HIS A 652 4.24 22.79 -3.84
C HIS A 652 4.30 23.43 -2.44
N ARG A 653 4.60 24.74 -2.32
CA ARG A 653 4.88 25.44 -1.05
C ARG A 653 3.90 25.11 0.06
N THR A 654 2.59 25.18 -0.18
CA THR A 654 1.56 24.86 0.82
C THR A 654 1.67 23.41 1.31
N SER A 655 1.84 22.46 0.39
CA SER A 655 2.07 21.05 0.74
C SER A 655 3.35 20.85 1.55
N LEU A 656 4.39 21.60 1.23
CA LEU A 656 5.69 21.55 1.89
C LEU A 656 5.65 22.18 3.30
N TRP A 657 4.95 23.30 3.48
CA TRP A 657 4.68 23.92 4.79
C TRP A 657 3.95 22.96 5.74
N LEU A 658 2.93 22.28 5.22
CA LEU A 658 2.03 21.44 6.00
C LEU A 658 2.55 20.01 6.22
N ARG A 659 3.78 19.70 5.77
CA ARG A 659 4.45 18.44 6.12
C ARG A 659 4.55 18.32 7.63
N ARG A 660 3.97 17.26 8.18
CA ARG A 660 3.97 17.00 9.62
C ARG A 660 5.28 16.36 10.04
N GLU A 661 5.87 16.86 11.12
CA GLU A 661 6.94 16.29 11.93
C GLU A 661 6.39 16.05 13.36
N PRO A 662 7.15 15.43 14.30
CA PRO A 662 6.83 15.55 15.71
C PRO A 662 6.76 17.02 16.12
N HIS A 663 5.81 17.33 17.00
CA HIS A 663 5.56 18.68 17.53
C HIS A 663 4.96 19.71 16.57
N GLY A 664 4.72 19.37 15.29
CA GLY A 664 3.96 20.26 14.41
C GLY A 664 4.15 20.02 12.91
N ASN A 665 3.70 20.95 12.08
CA ASN A 665 4.16 21.10 10.69
C ASN A 665 5.37 22.05 10.63
N HIS A 666 6.01 22.21 9.47
CA HIS A 666 7.19 23.08 9.33
C HIS A 666 6.94 24.51 9.83
N ARG A 667 5.73 25.05 9.58
CA ARG A 667 5.33 26.41 10.00
C ARG A 667 5.25 26.53 11.52
N GLU A 668 4.68 25.53 12.17
CA GLU A 668 4.50 25.46 13.63
C GLU A 668 5.83 25.29 14.37
N ILE A 669 6.81 24.58 13.79
CA ILE A 669 8.09 24.26 14.44
C ILE A 669 9.24 25.20 14.03
N GLY A 670 8.96 26.26 13.28
CA GLY A 670 9.95 27.28 12.91
C GLY A 670 10.97 26.84 11.85
N LEU A 671 10.64 25.85 11.03
CA LEU A 671 11.44 25.51 9.84
C LEU A 671 10.99 26.33 8.64
N THR A 672 11.84 26.47 7.64
CA THR A 672 11.43 26.95 6.32
C THR A 672 10.56 25.90 5.61
N TRP A 673 9.78 26.33 4.63
CA TRP A 673 8.97 25.41 3.82
C TRP A 673 9.81 24.53 2.89
N PHE A 674 11.02 24.96 2.52
CA PHE A 674 11.82 24.27 1.50
C PHE A 674 12.94 23.39 2.08
N GLU A 675 13.30 23.53 3.35
CA GLU A 675 14.25 22.61 3.98
C GLU A 675 13.69 21.19 4.13
N TRP A 676 14.58 20.21 4.30
CA TRP A 676 14.14 18.86 4.61
C TRP A 676 13.59 18.78 6.02
N SER A 677 12.54 17.99 6.16
CA SER A 677 11.91 17.63 7.43
C SER A 677 12.90 17.16 8.51
N ARG A 678 13.96 16.41 8.14
CA ARG A 678 15.10 16.12 9.01
C ARG A 678 16.39 16.02 8.21
N PHE A 679 17.44 16.66 8.72
CA PHE A 679 18.79 16.52 8.21
C PHE A 679 19.78 16.29 9.37
N ASN A 680 20.40 15.10 9.41
CA ASN A 680 21.38 14.76 10.42
C ASN A 680 22.79 15.17 9.96
N ARG A 681 23.17 16.41 10.29
CA ARG A 681 24.48 17.00 9.93
C ARG A 681 25.66 16.17 10.46
N ARG A 682 25.55 15.60 11.67
CA ARG A 682 26.62 14.79 12.27
C ARG A 682 26.95 13.56 11.43
N ARG A 683 25.93 12.85 10.95
CA ARG A 683 26.11 11.68 10.06
C ARG A 683 26.60 12.09 8.68
N PHE A 684 26.14 13.23 8.17
CA PHE A 684 26.56 13.76 6.87
C PHE A 684 28.04 14.18 6.84
N LEU A 685 28.51 14.88 7.87
CA LEU A 685 29.90 15.37 7.96
C LEU A 685 30.93 14.26 8.16
N ARG A 686 30.51 13.04 8.47
CA ARG A 686 31.39 11.88 8.59
C ARG A 686 31.40 11.13 7.25
N PRO A 687 32.53 11.04 6.54
CA PRO A 687 32.55 10.43 5.22
C PRO A 687 32.36 8.91 5.29
N LEU A 688 33.07 8.21 6.18
CA LEU A 688 32.96 6.75 6.28
C LEU A 688 31.62 6.34 6.90
N SER A 689 30.92 5.42 6.24
CA SER A 689 29.68 4.79 6.72
C SER A 689 29.55 3.37 6.22
N ILE A 690 28.88 2.50 6.99
CA ILE A 690 28.32 1.27 6.44
C ILE A 690 26.83 1.50 6.20
N THR A 691 26.40 1.54 4.94
CA THR A 691 24.98 1.63 4.57
C THR A 691 24.39 0.25 4.34
N PHE A 692 23.08 0.09 4.55
CA PHE A 692 22.40 -1.18 4.30
C PHE A 692 20.97 -1.01 3.83
N ALA A 693 20.44 -2.02 3.12
CA ALA A 693 19.06 -2.02 2.67
C ALA A 693 18.09 -2.30 3.84
N PHE A 694 17.22 -1.34 4.18
CA PHE A 694 16.26 -1.49 5.28
C PHE A 694 15.22 -2.58 5.02
N VAL A 695 14.77 -2.74 3.78
CA VAL A 695 13.91 -3.85 3.36
C VAL A 695 14.58 -4.59 2.22
N ALA A 696 14.89 -5.86 2.45
CA ALA A 696 15.49 -6.74 1.44
C ALA A 696 15.17 -8.20 1.77
N THR A 697 15.44 -9.12 0.84
CA THR A 697 15.32 -10.56 1.11
C THR A 697 16.51 -11.11 1.89
N HIS A 698 17.69 -10.47 1.74
CA HIS A 698 18.96 -10.85 2.35
C HIS A 698 19.69 -9.61 2.87
N ASN A 699 20.70 -9.83 3.71
CA ASN A 699 21.59 -8.80 4.20
C ASN A 699 22.43 -8.20 3.05
N HIS A 700 22.30 -6.88 2.86
CA HIS A 700 23.13 -6.12 1.92
C HIS A 700 23.72 -4.93 2.64
N PHE A 701 25.01 -5.01 2.98
CA PHE A 701 25.77 -3.94 3.62
C PHE A 701 26.90 -3.47 2.69
N VAL A 702 27.15 -2.17 2.65
CA VAL A 702 28.13 -1.55 1.75
C VAL A 702 28.90 -0.46 2.49
N LEU A 703 30.21 -0.39 2.28
CA LEU A 703 31.03 0.73 2.73
C LEU A 703 30.84 1.94 1.80
N ASP A 704 30.50 3.08 2.36
CA ASP A 704 30.46 4.36 1.67
C ASP A 704 31.54 5.30 2.22
N ARG A 705 32.14 6.09 1.31
CA ARG A 705 33.24 7.02 1.59
C ARG A 705 32.81 8.50 1.51
N GLY A 706 31.51 8.78 1.64
CA GLY A 706 30.95 10.12 1.71
C GLY A 706 30.42 10.66 0.38
N GLY A 707 30.03 11.95 0.40
CA GLY A 707 29.50 12.67 -0.76
C GLY A 707 28.02 12.39 -1.09
N LYS A 708 27.34 11.61 -0.25
CA LYS A 708 25.94 11.18 -0.47
C LYS A 708 25.09 11.43 0.76
N VAL A 709 23.77 11.46 0.56
CA VAL A 709 22.79 11.35 1.63
C VAL A 709 22.03 10.04 1.54
N PHE A 710 21.50 9.63 2.67
CA PHE A 710 20.92 8.32 2.88
C PHE A 710 19.54 8.49 3.49
N ASN A 711 18.51 8.04 2.79
CA ASN A 711 17.15 8.16 3.29
C ASN A 711 16.84 7.03 4.30
N ARG A 712 15.59 6.99 4.79
CA ARG A 712 15.12 5.96 5.74
C ARG A 712 15.18 4.51 5.23
N THR A 713 15.26 4.28 3.93
CA THR A 713 15.32 2.92 3.36
C THR A 713 16.76 2.43 3.14
N ALA A 714 17.76 3.30 3.28
CA ALA A 714 19.18 2.95 3.32
C ALA A 714 19.88 3.55 4.56
N PRO A 715 19.58 3.12 5.79
CA PRO A 715 20.23 3.67 6.97
C PRO A 715 21.74 3.42 6.98
N VAL A 716 22.47 4.29 7.68
CA VAL A 716 23.92 4.19 7.85
C VAL A 716 24.30 3.85 9.29
N ILE A 717 25.37 3.10 9.44
CA ILE A 717 26.10 2.85 10.68
C ILE A 717 27.35 3.75 10.65
N LYS A 718 27.59 4.47 11.74
CA LYS A 718 28.76 5.32 11.93
C LYS A 718 29.57 4.81 13.12
N LEU A 719 30.82 4.45 12.88
CA LEU A 719 31.78 4.11 13.92
C LEU A 719 32.33 5.40 14.58
N PRO A 720 33.03 5.28 15.73
CA PRO A 720 33.74 6.38 16.37
C PRO A 720 34.75 7.07 15.43
N PRO A 721 35.07 8.37 15.63
CA PRO A 721 35.94 9.13 14.71
C PRO A 721 37.35 8.57 14.56
N GLU A 722 37.83 7.85 15.57
CA GLU A 722 39.13 7.16 15.59
C GLU A 722 39.14 5.83 14.80
N ALA A 723 37.98 5.32 14.41
CA ALA A 723 37.87 4.07 13.66
C ALA A 723 38.43 4.22 12.24
N THR A 724 39.29 3.28 11.86
CA THR A 724 39.92 3.22 10.55
C THR A 724 39.00 2.61 9.51
N GLU A 725 39.34 2.74 8.23
CA GLU A 725 38.63 2.03 7.16
C GLU A 725 38.69 0.50 7.34
N ALA A 726 39.81 -0.02 7.88
CA ALA A 726 39.95 -1.44 8.21
C ALA A 726 38.93 -1.88 9.27
N ASP A 727 38.65 -1.06 10.28
CA ASP A 727 37.64 -1.38 11.29
C ASP A 727 36.23 -1.47 10.66
N HIS A 728 35.94 -0.61 9.68
CA HIS A 728 34.68 -0.67 8.94
C HIS A 728 34.60 -1.93 8.07
N LEU A 729 35.68 -2.29 7.37
CA LEU A 729 35.74 -3.49 6.53
C LEU A 729 35.62 -4.77 7.36
N ALA A 730 36.26 -4.84 8.52
CA ALA A 730 36.17 -5.98 9.43
C ALA A 730 34.72 -6.24 9.88
N LEU A 731 33.98 -5.18 10.24
CA LEU A 731 32.56 -5.29 10.58
C LEU A 731 31.70 -5.58 9.34
N LEU A 732 32.01 -4.97 8.20
CA LEU A 732 31.30 -5.18 6.93
C LEU A 732 31.31 -6.65 6.50
N GLY A 733 32.44 -7.35 6.69
CA GLY A 733 32.57 -8.78 6.39
C GLY A 733 31.59 -9.61 7.20
N LEU A 734 31.56 -9.44 8.53
CA LEU A 734 30.61 -10.14 9.40
C LEU A 734 29.16 -9.87 8.98
N LEU A 735 28.80 -8.60 8.78
CA LEU A 735 27.44 -8.18 8.43
C LEU A 735 26.95 -8.69 7.08
N ASN A 736 27.86 -9.05 6.16
CA ASN A 736 27.56 -9.63 4.85
C ASN A 736 27.66 -11.17 4.79
N SER A 737 27.90 -11.84 5.93
CA SER A 737 27.98 -13.31 6.01
C SER A 737 26.60 -13.98 6.04
N SER A 738 26.54 -15.27 5.73
CA SER A 738 25.33 -16.08 5.91
C SER A 738 24.95 -16.29 7.37
N THR A 739 25.90 -16.31 8.30
CA THR A 739 25.61 -16.34 9.75
C THR A 739 24.87 -15.07 10.19
N ALA A 740 25.31 -13.90 9.68
CA ALA A 740 24.60 -12.65 9.89
C ALA A 740 23.17 -12.70 9.34
N CYS A 741 23.01 -13.17 8.09
CA CYS A 741 21.70 -13.30 7.48
C CYS A 741 20.77 -14.18 8.32
N PHE A 742 21.26 -15.34 8.75
CA PHE A 742 20.54 -16.26 9.63
C PHE A 742 20.08 -15.57 10.91
N TRP A 743 21.01 -14.99 11.69
CA TRP A 743 20.68 -14.33 12.95
C TRP A 743 19.68 -13.16 12.75
N MET A 744 19.87 -12.38 11.70
CA MET A 744 18.99 -11.25 11.38
C MET A 744 17.58 -11.72 11.04
N LYS A 745 17.41 -12.84 10.32
CA LYS A 745 16.09 -13.39 10.00
C LYS A 745 15.36 -13.97 11.24
N GLN A 746 16.10 -14.41 12.25
CA GLN A 746 15.51 -14.80 13.53
C GLN A 746 15.08 -13.60 14.40
N THR A 747 15.79 -12.47 14.24
CA THR A 747 15.62 -11.28 15.10
C THR A 747 14.67 -10.24 14.50
N PHE A 748 14.70 -10.07 13.18
CA PHE A 748 14.03 -8.98 12.48
C PHE A 748 12.67 -9.37 11.92
N HIS A 749 11.83 -8.36 11.67
CA HIS A 749 10.46 -8.57 11.24
C HIS A 749 10.38 -9.06 9.78
N ASN A 750 9.82 -10.26 9.58
CA ASN A 750 9.51 -10.83 8.27
C ASN A 750 8.26 -10.17 7.68
N LYS A 751 8.44 -9.33 6.64
CA LYS A 751 7.34 -8.71 5.88
C LYS A 751 6.69 -9.65 4.87
N GLY A 752 7.38 -10.72 4.49
CA GLY A 752 6.91 -11.73 3.55
C GLY A 752 7.28 -11.54 2.12
N SER A 753 6.75 -12.43 1.29
CA SER A 753 6.88 -12.39 -0.15
C SER A 753 5.66 -11.71 -0.78
N THR A 754 4.99 -12.38 -1.72
CA THR A 754 3.94 -11.82 -2.56
C THR A 754 2.54 -11.99 -1.97
N VAL A 755 1.60 -11.18 -2.46
CA VAL A 755 0.17 -11.31 -2.19
C VAL A 755 -0.50 -11.71 -3.50
N ASP A 756 -1.35 -12.73 -3.45
CA ASP A 756 -2.05 -13.23 -4.63
C ASP A 756 -3.28 -12.38 -5.01
N GLN A 757 -3.95 -12.78 -6.10
CA GLN A 757 -5.17 -12.09 -6.56
C GLN A 757 -6.33 -12.20 -5.56
N LYS A 758 -6.31 -13.18 -4.65
CA LYS A 758 -7.29 -13.36 -3.57
C LYS A 758 -6.90 -12.61 -2.30
N GLY A 759 -5.85 -11.79 -2.35
CA GLY A 759 -5.40 -10.98 -1.22
C GLY A 759 -4.70 -11.78 -0.13
N ALA A 760 -4.45 -13.08 -0.33
CA ALA A 760 -3.72 -13.90 0.63
C ALA A 760 -2.22 -13.77 0.42
N ARG A 761 -1.48 -13.73 1.53
CA ARG A 761 -0.02 -13.84 1.49
C ARG A 761 0.36 -15.23 1.00
N GLN A 762 1.29 -15.27 0.06
CA GLN A 762 1.92 -16.49 -0.39
C GLN A 762 3.41 -16.42 -0.07
N THR A 763 3.86 -17.32 0.78
CA THR A 763 5.28 -17.65 0.86
C THR A 763 5.52 -18.74 -0.18
N THR A 764 5.67 -18.35 -1.46
CA THR A 764 5.94 -19.31 -2.55
C THR A 764 7.25 -20.05 -2.32
N VAL A 765 8.29 -19.33 -1.86
CA VAL A 765 9.60 -19.85 -1.46
C VAL A 765 10.18 -18.94 -0.37
N GLU A 766 10.84 -19.50 0.64
CA GLU A 766 11.23 -18.74 1.85
C GLU A 766 12.33 -17.72 1.61
N PHE A 767 13.26 -18.00 0.69
CA PHE A 767 14.32 -17.06 0.27
C PHE A 767 13.81 -15.81 -0.47
N GLU A 768 12.50 -15.72 -0.76
CA GLU A 768 11.85 -14.53 -1.32
C GLU A 768 11.17 -13.66 -0.25
N ASN A 769 11.17 -14.07 1.02
CA ASN A 769 10.61 -13.25 2.09
C ASN A 769 11.45 -11.99 2.32
N PHE A 770 10.81 -10.82 2.26
CA PHE A 770 11.40 -9.54 2.64
C PHE A 770 11.46 -9.39 4.17
N TYR A 771 12.56 -8.86 4.68
CA TYR A 771 12.79 -8.57 6.10
C TYR A 771 13.05 -7.08 6.32
N GLU A 772 12.61 -6.54 7.47
CA GLU A 772 12.97 -5.18 7.94
C GLU A 772 14.28 -5.22 8.73
N PHE A 773 15.42 -5.04 8.07
CA PHE A 773 16.71 -4.88 8.71
C PHE A 773 16.75 -3.51 9.41
N THR A 774 16.66 -3.48 10.74
CA THR A 774 16.58 -2.22 11.49
C THR A 774 17.91 -1.86 12.16
N GLY A 775 18.28 -0.57 12.16
CA GLY A 775 19.45 -0.10 12.90
C GLY A 775 19.37 -0.37 14.40
N THR A 776 18.17 -0.32 14.99
CA THR A 776 17.94 -0.65 16.40
C THR A 776 18.18 -2.13 16.69
N GLY A 777 17.69 -3.02 15.83
CA GLY A 777 17.94 -4.46 15.97
C GLY A 777 19.40 -4.82 15.69
N LEU A 778 20.09 -4.10 14.79
CA LEU A 778 21.50 -4.32 14.52
C LEU A 778 22.40 -4.03 15.71
N LYS A 779 22.00 -3.14 16.64
CA LYS A 779 22.76 -2.87 17.86
C LYS A 779 23.02 -4.12 18.69
N SER A 780 22.09 -5.07 18.70
CA SER A 780 22.22 -6.34 19.44
C SER A 780 22.87 -7.45 18.60
N TYR A 781 23.32 -7.17 17.38
CA TYR A 781 24.02 -8.18 16.58
C TYR A 781 25.32 -8.58 17.31
N PRO A 782 25.52 -9.88 17.58
CA PRO A 782 26.69 -10.37 18.29
C PRO A 782 27.93 -10.31 17.39
N VAL A 783 29.07 -9.89 17.95
CA VAL A 783 30.34 -9.69 17.25
C VAL A 783 31.43 -10.55 17.90
N PRO A 784 32.07 -11.46 17.15
CA PRO A 784 33.16 -12.29 17.65
C PRO A 784 34.44 -11.46 17.83
N GLU A 785 35.37 -12.01 18.61
CA GLU A 785 36.66 -11.37 18.89
C GLU A 785 37.47 -11.19 17.59
N GLU A 786 37.71 -12.29 16.88
CA GLU A 786 38.29 -12.33 15.53
C GLU A 786 37.29 -11.87 14.45
N LYS A 787 37.79 -11.23 13.39
CA LYS A 787 36.95 -10.66 12.30
C LYS A 787 37.59 -10.94 10.93
N PRO A 788 36.80 -11.16 9.87
CA PRO A 788 37.29 -11.59 8.56
C PRO A 788 37.79 -10.41 7.70
N LEU A 789 38.71 -9.58 8.22
CA LEU A 789 39.17 -8.35 7.57
C LEU A 789 39.76 -8.61 6.18
N THR A 790 40.59 -9.63 6.03
CA THR A 790 41.28 -9.94 4.76
C THR A 790 40.29 -10.26 3.65
N LEU A 791 39.35 -11.18 3.91
CA LEU A 791 38.32 -11.57 2.95
C LEU A 791 37.37 -10.40 2.63
N ALA A 792 36.98 -9.63 3.65
CA ALA A 792 36.15 -8.44 3.46
C ALA A 792 36.82 -7.39 2.57
N SER A 793 38.12 -7.16 2.74
CA SER A 793 38.91 -6.21 1.94
C SER A 793 39.02 -6.69 0.48
N GLN A 794 39.27 -7.98 0.26
CA GLN A 794 39.34 -8.56 -1.09
C GLN A 794 38.00 -8.46 -1.82
N LEU A 795 36.89 -8.79 -1.14
CA LEU A 795 35.54 -8.67 -1.69
C LEU A 795 35.19 -7.23 -2.07
N GLU A 796 35.55 -6.27 -1.23
CA GLU A 796 35.30 -4.85 -1.48
C GLU A 796 36.11 -4.34 -2.69
N GLN A 797 37.38 -4.73 -2.80
CA GLN A 797 38.21 -4.39 -3.95
C GLN A 797 37.65 -4.97 -5.26
N LEU A 798 37.25 -6.25 -5.26
CA LEU A 798 36.63 -6.89 -6.42
C LEU A 798 35.31 -6.21 -6.81
N ALA A 799 34.50 -5.82 -5.82
CA ALA A 799 33.25 -5.09 -6.06
C ALA A 799 33.49 -3.74 -6.74
N GLN A 800 34.50 -2.98 -6.30
CA GLN A 800 34.88 -1.71 -6.94
C GLN A 800 35.37 -1.90 -8.38
N GLN A 801 36.24 -2.87 -8.60
CA GLN A 801 36.75 -3.19 -9.94
C GLN A 801 35.61 -3.57 -10.87
N ARG A 802 34.68 -4.40 -10.40
CA ARG A 802 33.51 -4.79 -11.18
C ARG A 802 32.63 -3.59 -11.49
N GLN A 803 32.38 -2.71 -10.52
CA GLN A 803 31.57 -1.51 -10.70
C GLN A 803 32.13 -0.60 -11.81
N ALA A 804 33.45 -0.45 -11.90
CA ALA A 804 34.11 0.33 -12.95
C ALA A 804 33.90 -0.22 -14.37
N CYS A 805 33.55 -1.51 -14.50
CA CYS A 805 33.29 -2.18 -15.77
C CYS A 805 31.80 -2.16 -16.19
N LEU A 806 30.89 -1.67 -15.34
CA LEU A 806 29.45 -1.68 -15.65
C LEU A 806 29.03 -0.56 -16.60
N PRO A 807 27.99 -0.76 -17.45
CA PRO A 807 27.59 0.20 -18.48
C PRO A 807 27.34 1.63 -17.96
N ALA A 808 26.77 1.79 -16.77
CA ALA A 808 26.53 3.10 -16.17
C ALA A 808 27.83 3.89 -15.90
N GLN A 809 28.92 3.22 -15.52
CA GLN A 809 30.24 3.84 -15.30
C GLN A 809 31.04 4.01 -16.60
N LEU A 810 30.71 3.22 -17.62
CA LEU A 810 31.28 3.35 -18.97
C LEU A 810 30.62 4.45 -19.79
N ALA A 811 29.37 4.84 -19.49
CA ALA A 811 28.61 5.82 -20.27
C ALA A 811 29.37 7.15 -20.53
N PRO A 812 30.08 7.75 -19.55
CA PRO A 812 30.87 8.97 -19.81
C PRO A 812 32.06 8.78 -20.78
N GLN A 813 32.48 7.53 -21.02
CA GLN A 813 33.59 7.17 -21.90
C GLN A 813 33.14 6.88 -23.34
N LEU A 814 31.82 6.92 -23.61
CA LEU A 814 31.26 6.72 -24.95
C LEU A 814 31.55 7.93 -25.87
N PRO A 815 31.68 7.71 -27.20
CA PRO A 815 31.47 6.44 -27.89
C PRO A 815 32.69 5.49 -27.82
N MET A 816 32.43 4.18 -27.85
CA MET A 816 33.47 3.15 -27.87
C MET A 816 33.07 2.00 -28.82
N PRO A 817 34.02 1.22 -29.36
CA PRO A 817 33.69 0.11 -30.26
C PRO A 817 33.00 -1.05 -29.52
N ARG A 818 32.19 -1.85 -30.23
CA ARG A 818 31.45 -3.00 -29.68
C ARG A 818 32.38 -3.98 -28.97
N GLU A 819 33.55 -4.24 -29.56
CA GLU A 819 34.57 -5.14 -29.01
C GLU A 819 35.08 -4.67 -27.65
N ALA A 820 35.19 -3.35 -27.43
CA ALA A 820 35.60 -2.80 -26.14
C ALA A 820 34.51 -2.94 -25.07
N LEU A 821 33.23 -2.76 -25.44
CA LEU A 821 32.10 -3.02 -24.53
C LEU A 821 32.00 -4.50 -24.16
N ASP A 822 32.16 -5.40 -25.13
CA ASP A 822 32.17 -6.85 -24.90
C ASP A 822 33.34 -7.29 -24.01
N ALA A 823 34.53 -6.71 -24.21
CA ALA A 823 35.66 -6.97 -23.34
C ALA A 823 35.36 -6.57 -21.88
N LYS A 824 34.67 -5.43 -21.67
CA LYS A 824 34.25 -4.98 -20.33
C LYS A 824 33.16 -5.85 -19.73
N ARG A 825 32.26 -6.40 -20.54
CA ARG A 825 31.29 -7.41 -20.11
C ARG A 825 32.00 -8.65 -19.55
N VAL A 826 32.92 -9.24 -20.33
CA VAL A 826 33.67 -10.43 -19.93
C VAL A 826 34.48 -10.17 -18.66
N GLU A 827 35.12 -9.01 -18.55
CA GLU A 827 35.84 -8.60 -17.33
C GLU A 827 34.89 -8.52 -16.11
N ALA A 828 33.70 -7.93 -16.26
CA ALA A 828 32.72 -7.82 -15.19
C ALA A 828 32.13 -9.18 -14.76
N GLU A 829 31.95 -10.12 -15.71
CA GLU A 829 31.50 -11.50 -15.45
C GLU A 829 32.58 -12.29 -14.69
N ASN A 830 33.85 -12.20 -15.11
CA ASN A 830 34.97 -12.83 -14.39
C ASN A 830 35.13 -12.30 -12.97
N LEU A 831 35.02 -10.98 -12.77
CA LEU A 831 35.09 -10.37 -11.45
C LEU A 831 33.92 -10.82 -10.57
N LEU A 832 32.72 -11.00 -11.14
CA LEU A 832 31.57 -11.52 -10.39
C LEU A 832 31.83 -12.94 -9.88
N GLY A 833 32.35 -13.85 -10.71
CA GLY A 833 32.66 -15.20 -10.26
C GLY A 833 33.74 -15.27 -9.18
N GLN A 834 34.73 -14.36 -9.21
CA GLN A 834 35.69 -14.19 -8.10
C GLN A 834 35.03 -13.68 -6.82
N MET A 835 34.10 -12.73 -6.92
CA MET A 835 33.31 -12.26 -5.77
C MET A 835 32.45 -13.37 -5.17
N ILE A 836 31.83 -14.21 -5.99
CA ILE A 836 31.04 -15.36 -5.54
C ILE A 836 31.94 -16.33 -4.76
N ALA A 837 33.10 -16.68 -5.31
CA ALA A 837 34.07 -17.54 -4.64
C ALA A 837 34.52 -16.98 -3.28
N ARG A 838 34.84 -15.69 -3.22
CA ARG A 838 35.24 -15.04 -1.96
C ARG A 838 34.13 -14.91 -0.93
N GLN A 839 32.88 -14.77 -1.37
CA GLN A 839 31.75 -14.77 -0.46
C GLN A 839 31.58 -16.15 0.20
N GLU A 840 31.82 -17.25 -0.53
CA GLU A 840 31.80 -18.59 0.08
C GLU A 840 32.92 -18.73 1.12
N GLU A 841 34.14 -18.29 0.82
CA GLU A 841 35.22 -18.29 1.82
C GLU A 841 34.88 -17.46 3.06
N LEU A 842 34.25 -16.29 2.88
CA LEU A 842 33.79 -15.44 3.99
C LEU A 842 32.75 -16.15 4.86
N ASP A 843 31.79 -16.85 4.27
CA ASP A 843 30.75 -17.56 5.02
C ASP A 843 31.35 -18.70 5.85
N TRP A 844 32.24 -19.52 5.25
CA TRP A 844 32.88 -20.63 5.95
C TRP A 844 33.84 -20.15 7.05
N ASP A 845 34.56 -19.04 6.86
CA ASP A 845 35.33 -18.42 7.93
C ASP A 845 34.41 -17.95 9.07
N CYS A 846 33.28 -17.33 8.75
CA CYS A 846 32.31 -16.90 9.76
C CYS A 846 31.72 -18.08 10.56
N TYR A 847 31.48 -19.23 9.94
CA TYR A 847 31.02 -20.43 10.66
C TYR A 847 32.02 -20.87 11.74
N ARG A 848 33.32 -20.77 11.46
CA ARG A 848 34.39 -21.01 12.44
C ARG A 848 34.42 -19.91 13.50
N LEU A 849 34.37 -18.63 13.10
CA LEU A 849 34.41 -17.47 14.01
C LEU A 849 33.28 -17.48 15.06
N TYR A 850 32.10 -17.97 14.70
CA TYR A 850 30.95 -18.10 15.61
C TYR A 850 30.86 -19.46 16.32
N GLY A 851 31.83 -20.37 16.10
CA GLY A 851 31.84 -21.71 16.71
C GLY A 851 30.68 -22.61 16.25
N VAL A 852 30.15 -22.39 15.04
CA VAL A 852 29.17 -23.28 14.41
C VAL A 852 29.85 -24.57 13.93
N ILE A 853 31.12 -24.45 13.56
CA ILE A 853 32.02 -25.55 13.23
C ILE A 853 33.40 -25.30 13.86
N ASP A 854 34.03 -26.36 14.38
CA ASP A 854 35.35 -26.26 15.01
C ASP A 854 36.49 -26.35 13.97
N GLN A 855 36.24 -27.00 12.83
CA GLN A 855 37.21 -27.19 11.77
C GLN A 855 37.27 -25.97 10.84
N ASP A 856 38.48 -25.55 10.49
CA ASP A 856 38.70 -24.62 9.39
C ASP A 856 38.48 -25.32 8.04
N LEU A 857 37.40 -24.92 7.36
CA LEU A 857 37.02 -25.38 6.03
C LEU A 857 37.14 -24.27 4.98
N THR A 858 37.98 -23.25 5.23
CA THR A 858 38.39 -22.27 4.22
C THR A 858 39.49 -22.83 3.31
N TYR A 859 39.58 -22.32 2.09
CA TYR A 859 40.66 -22.66 1.17
C TYR A 859 41.83 -21.69 1.36
N PRO A 860 43.05 -22.18 1.69
CA PRO A 860 44.20 -21.31 1.95
C PRO A 860 44.82 -20.67 0.69
N GLY A 861 44.48 -21.18 -0.50
CA GLY A 861 44.95 -20.66 -1.79
C GLY A 861 43.99 -19.66 -2.43
N GLU A 862 44.23 -19.36 -3.70
CA GLU A 862 43.31 -18.56 -4.54
C GLU A 862 42.19 -19.48 -5.06
N PRO A 863 40.94 -19.37 -4.59
CA PRO A 863 39.86 -20.20 -5.08
C PRO A 863 39.61 -19.91 -6.58
N PRO A 864 39.18 -20.92 -7.36
CA PRO A 864 38.80 -20.74 -8.76
C PRO A 864 37.59 -19.80 -8.89
N ILE A 865 37.34 -19.34 -10.11
CA ILE A 865 36.10 -18.63 -10.45
C ILE A 865 34.94 -19.62 -10.28
N ILE A 866 33.87 -19.19 -9.60
CA ILE A 866 32.68 -20.02 -9.34
C ILE A 866 31.47 -19.39 -10.03
N GLU A 867 30.71 -20.21 -10.75
CA GLU A 867 29.42 -19.83 -11.33
C GLU A 867 28.25 -20.17 -10.41
N LEU A 868 27.10 -19.54 -10.66
CA LEU A 868 25.87 -19.91 -9.96
C LEU A 868 25.46 -21.34 -10.35
N GLY A 869 25.18 -22.16 -9.35
CA GLY A 869 24.96 -23.60 -9.50
C GLY A 869 26.10 -24.44 -8.92
N GLU A 870 27.31 -23.88 -8.81
CA GLU A 870 28.52 -24.61 -8.42
C GLU A 870 28.89 -24.46 -6.95
N ARG A 871 28.15 -23.65 -6.18
CA ARG A 871 28.42 -23.46 -4.74
C ARG A 871 28.06 -24.72 -3.94
N PRO A 872 28.72 -24.98 -2.79
CA PRO A 872 28.48 -26.21 -2.01
C PRO A 872 27.00 -26.48 -1.68
N PHE A 873 26.24 -25.48 -1.21
CA PHE A 873 24.80 -25.67 -0.97
C PHE A 873 23.99 -25.92 -2.25
N GLU A 874 24.38 -25.33 -3.39
CA GLU A 874 23.72 -25.54 -4.68
C GLU A 874 23.97 -26.96 -5.20
N ILE A 875 25.20 -27.46 -5.08
CA ILE A 875 25.53 -28.87 -5.39
C ILE A 875 24.73 -29.81 -4.47
N ALA A 876 24.67 -29.51 -3.16
CA ALA A 876 23.87 -30.29 -2.22
C ALA A 876 22.37 -30.30 -2.58
N MET A 877 21.82 -29.15 -3.00
CA MET A 877 20.46 -29.07 -3.53
C MET A 877 20.31 -29.86 -4.83
N GLY A 878 21.25 -29.76 -5.76
CA GLY A 878 21.27 -30.51 -7.02
C GLY A 878 21.22 -32.01 -6.79
N ARG A 879 21.99 -32.53 -5.81
CA ARG A 879 21.94 -33.93 -5.38
C ARG A 879 20.57 -34.33 -4.85
N LYS A 880 19.93 -33.49 -4.03
CA LYS A 880 18.57 -33.76 -3.52
C LYS A 880 17.50 -33.71 -4.61
N ILE A 881 17.62 -32.80 -5.58
CA ILE A 881 16.74 -32.74 -6.76
C ILE A 881 16.87 -34.03 -7.57
N ALA A 882 18.10 -34.50 -7.84
CA ALA A 882 18.34 -35.74 -8.56
C ALA A 882 17.79 -36.97 -7.82
N ALA A 883 17.77 -36.94 -6.48
CA ALA A 883 17.17 -37.98 -5.63
C ALA A 883 15.64 -37.86 -5.49
N GLY A 884 15.00 -36.80 -5.98
CA GLY A 884 13.56 -36.55 -5.82
C GLY A 884 13.14 -36.08 -4.43
N GLU A 885 14.09 -35.65 -3.60
CA GLU A 885 13.88 -35.21 -2.21
C GLU A 885 13.58 -33.71 -2.08
N LEU A 886 13.84 -32.93 -3.13
CA LEU A 886 13.66 -31.48 -3.13
C LEU A 886 13.07 -31.00 -4.46
N GLU A 887 12.01 -30.21 -4.36
CA GLU A 887 11.49 -29.39 -5.46
C GLU A 887 11.76 -27.92 -5.14
N THR A 888 12.40 -27.19 -6.05
CA THR A 888 12.78 -25.79 -5.84
C THR A 888 12.85 -25.00 -7.14
N THR A 889 12.50 -23.71 -7.07
CA THR A 889 12.63 -22.76 -8.19
C THR A 889 13.95 -22.00 -8.18
N TRP A 890 14.87 -22.30 -7.25
CA TRP A 890 16.12 -21.56 -7.06
C TRP A 890 16.92 -21.37 -8.35
N PHE A 891 17.22 -22.46 -9.05
CA PHE A 891 18.05 -22.46 -10.27
C PHE A 891 17.40 -21.66 -11.40
N GLN A 892 16.11 -21.92 -11.69
CA GLN A 892 15.35 -21.19 -12.69
C GLN A 892 15.30 -19.68 -12.40
N ARG A 893 15.11 -19.29 -11.13
CA ARG A 893 15.01 -17.88 -10.71
C ARG A 893 16.31 -17.10 -10.88
N HIS A 894 17.46 -17.77 -10.85
CA HIS A 894 18.77 -17.13 -10.92
C HIS A 894 19.50 -17.44 -12.24
N GLY A 895 18.84 -18.10 -13.19
CA GLY A 895 19.43 -18.45 -14.48
C GLY A 895 20.58 -19.46 -14.39
N SER A 896 20.63 -20.27 -13.33
CA SER A 896 21.67 -21.29 -13.11
C SER A 896 21.19 -22.70 -13.41
N THR A 897 22.13 -23.64 -13.54
CA THR A 897 21.84 -25.07 -13.79
C THR A 897 22.24 -25.90 -12.57
N PRO A 898 21.38 -26.80 -12.06
CA PRO A 898 21.75 -27.68 -10.97
C PRO A 898 22.79 -28.71 -11.42
N ILE A 899 23.91 -28.80 -10.69
CA ILE A 899 24.91 -29.86 -10.87
C ILE A 899 24.95 -30.76 -9.63
N THR A 900 25.45 -31.98 -9.80
CA THR A 900 25.53 -32.99 -8.71
C THR A 900 26.97 -33.37 -8.36
N GLU A 901 27.89 -33.12 -9.27
CA GLU A 901 29.33 -33.40 -9.17
C GLU A 901 30.11 -32.10 -9.02
N ILE A 902 31.28 -32.17 -8.38
CA ILE A 902 32.19 -31.02 -8.26
C ILE A 902 32.89 -30.86 -9.63
N PRO A 903 33.02 -29.64 -10.18
CA PRO A 903 33.68 -29.42 -11.47
C PRO A 903 35.10 -30.00 -11.52
N ASP A 904 35.41 -30.73 -12.60
CA ASP A 904 36.66 -31.49 -12.75
C ASP A 904 37.90 -30.61 -12.97
N ASP A 905 37.69 -29.45 -13.59
CA ASP A 905 38.70 -28.46 -13.97
C ASP A 905 39.21 -27.63 -12.78
N TRP A 906 38.55 -27.72 -11.62
CA TRP A 906 39.01 -27.10 -10.39
C TRP A 906 40.28 -27.77 -9.83
N PRO A 907 41.16 -27.02 -9.13
CA PRO A 907 42.33 -27.59 -8.46
C PRO A 907 41.96 -28.69 -7.45
N ASP A 908 42.74 -29.77 -7.39
CA ASP A 908 42.46 -30.94 -6.53
C ASP A 908 42.31 -30.56 -5.04
N GLU A 909 43.12 -29.60 -4.55
CA GLU A 909 43.02 -29.11 -3.17
C GLU A 909 41.70 -28.37 -2.91
N TYR A 910 41.20 -27.62 -3.89
CA TYR A 910 39.92 -26.92 -3.78
C TYR A 910 38.75 -27.92 -3.84
N LYS A 911 38.81 -28.91 -4.75
CA LYS A 911 37.84 -30.01 -4.81
C LYS A 911 37.73 -30.75 -3.46
N ASN A 912 38.87 -31.04 -2.83
CA ASN A 912 38.91 -31.64 -1.49
C ASN A 912 38.27 -30.75 -0.41
N THR A 913 38.45 -29.43 -0.50
CA THR A 913 37.84 -28.47 0.43
C THR A 913 36.31 -28.45 0.27
N VAL A 914 35.82 -28.36 -0.97
CA VAL A 914 34.38 -28.39 -1.28
C VAL A 914 33.75 -29.73 -0.89
N GLN A 915 34.44 -30.85 -1.08
CA GLN A 915 33.97 -32.16 -0.64
C GLN A 915 33.75 -32.21 0.89
N LYS A 916 34.69 -31.68 1.69
CA LYS A 916 34.52 -31.56 3.15
C LYS A 916 33.35 -30.64 3.53
N ARG A 917 33.14 -29.55 2.79
CA ARG A 917 31.98 -28.66 2.98
C ARG A 917 30.65 -29.39 2.74
N LEU A 918 30.56 -30.18 1.67
CA LEU A 918 29.39 -31.02 1.38
C LEU A 918 29.13 -32.06 2.47
N GLU A 919 30.19 -32.67 3.01
CA GLU A 919 30.10 -33.58 4.15
C GLU A 919 29.59 -32.87 5.42
N ALA A 920 30.10 -31.67 5.70
CA ALA A 920 29.63 -30.85 6.82
C ALA A 920 28.15 -30.47 6.69
N ILE A 921 27.68 -30.08 5.50
CA ILE A 921 26.25 -29.81 5.22
C ILE A 921 25.39 -31.08 5.46
N ALA A 922 25.92 -32.25 5.11
CA ALA A 922 25.22 -33.51 5.29
C ALA A 922 25.19 -33.96 6.77
N GLN A 923 26.23 -33.71 7.57
CA GLN A 923 26.39 -34.31 8.90
C GLN A 923 26.10 -33.35 10.07
N ASN A 924 26.37 -32.05 9.92
CA ASN A 924 26.19 -31.07 10.99
C ASN A 924 24.83 -30.35 10.84
N HIS A 925 23.96 -30.53 11.84
CA HIS A 925 22.63 -29.94 11.86
C HIS A 925 22.64 -28.40 11.75
N ASN A 926 23.53 -27.73 12.48
CA ASN A 926 23.63 -26.27 12.49
C ASN A 926 24.10 -25.73 11.13
N ILE A 927 25.09 -26.39 10.52
CA ILE A 927 25.54 -26.03 9.16
C ILE A 927 24.41 -26.23 8.16
N ARG A 928 23.66 -27.33 8.27
CA ARG A 928 22.50 -27.58 7.40
C ARG A 928 21.42 -26.51 7.54
N LEU A 929 21.25 -25.91 8.72
CA LEU A 929 20.31 -24.80 8.91
C LEU A 929 20.77 -23.51 8.22
N ILE A 930 22.07 -23.21 8.19
CA ILE A 930 22.60 -21.96 7.59
C ILE A 930 22.88 -22.11 6.08
N GLU A 931 23.37 -23.26 5.62
CA GLU A 931 23.65 -23.55 4.21
C GLU A 931 22.34 -23.85 3.46
N GLN A 932 21.48 -22.84 3.39
CA GLN A 932 20.19 -22.84 2.72
C GLN A 932 20.02 -21.56 1.87
N PRO A 933 19.23 -21.61 0.78
CA PRO A 933 18.90 -20.46 -0.07
C PRO A 933 18.50 -19.17 0.67
N GLU A 934 17.91 -19.31 1.86
CA GLU A 934 17.42 -18.22 2.71
C GLU A 934 18.55 -17.40 3.33
N TYR A 935 19.76 -17.93 3.43
CA TYR A 935 20.86 -17.26 4.12
C TYR A 935 22.05 -17.02 3.20
N LYS A 936 22.13 -17.75 2.08
CA LYS A 936 23.17 -17.59 1.06
C LYS A 936 22.85 -16.42 0.12
N ARG A 937 23.86 -15.61 -0.21
CA ARG A 937 23.68 -14.47 -1.11
C ARG A 937 23.19 -14.94 -2.48
N ARG A 938 22.17 -14.26 -3.00
CA ARG A 938 21.47 -14.68 -4.23
C ARG A 938 22.21 -14.35 -5.52
N TRP A 939 22.96 -13.25 -5.55
CA TRP A 939 23.61 -12.72 -6.77
C TRP A 939 22.62 -12.53 -7.94
N ASN A 940 21.37 -12.17 -7.62
CA ASN A 940 20.35 -11.88 -8.62
C ASN A 940 20.57 -10.47 -9.20
N LEU A 941 21.16 -10.40 -10.38
CA LEU A 941 21.54 -9.16 -11.04
C LEU A 941 20.66 -8.92 -12.27
N GLU A 942 20.48 -7.64 -12.62
CA GLU A 942 19.90 -7.26 -13.90
C GLU A 942 20.83 -7.70 -15.04
N SER A 943 20.25 -8.06 -16.18
CA SER A 943 21.02 -8.47 -17.35
C SER A 943 21.98 -7.39 -17.83
N TRP A 944 23.07 -7.79 -18.49
CA TRP A 944 24.01 -6.84 -19.09
C TRP A 944 23.30 -6.02 -20.18
N GLU A 945 22.46 -6.67 -20.97
CA GLU A 945 21.73 -6.08 -22.09
C GLU A 945 20.81 -4.94 -21.65
N GLU A 946 20.08 -5.10 -20.53
CA GLU A 946 19.22 -4.05 -19.95
C GLU A 946 20.04 -2.87 -19.41
N GLN A 947 21.16 -3.16 -18.71
CA GLN A 947 22.07 -2.13 -18.21
C GLN A 947 22.69 -1.33 -19.36
N GLU A 948 23.13 -2.03 -20.41
CA GLU A 948 23.72 -1.45 -21.61
C GLU A 948 22.70 -0.57 -22.36
N GLN A 949 21.50 -1.10 -22.64
CA GLN A 949 20.43 -0.35 -23.32
C GLN A 949 20.07 0.93 -22.58
N ARG A 950 19.99 0.88 -21.24
CA ARG A 950 19.71 2.05 -20.40
C ARG A 950 20.85 3.09 -20.44
N ALA A 951 22.10 2.64 -20.38
CA ALA A 951 23.26 3.53 -20.45
C ALA A 951 23.36 4.23 -21.82
N LEU A 952 23.20 3.47 -22.92
CA LEU A 952 23.21 4.01 -24.28
C LEU A 952 22.06 4.99 -24.52
N ARG A 953 20.83 4.63 -24.10
CA ARG A 953 19.66 5.52 -24.19
C ARG A 953 19.87 6.82 -23.42
N GLY A 954 20.40 6.72 -22.19
CA GLY A 954 20.72 7.88 -21.37
C GLY A 954 21.73 8.81 -22.05
N TRP A 955 22.82 8.25 -22.58
CA TRP A 955 23.83 9.01 -23.31
C TRP A 955 23.26 9.71 -24.54
N LEU A 956 22.43 9.02 -25.34
CA LEU A 956 21.79 9.61 -26.53
C LEU A 956 20.89 10.79 -26.15
N LEU A 957 20.10 10.66 -25.08
CA LEU A 957 19.23 11.74 -24.59
C LEU A 957 20.03 12.93 -24.06
N ASP A 958 21.09 12.67 -23.30
CA ASP A 958 22.00 13.71 -22.81
C ASP A 958 22.66 14.45 -23.99
N ARG A 959 22.99 13.73 -25.07
CA ARG A 959 23.54 14.34 -26.30
C ARG A 959 22.51 15.21 -27.02
N ILE A 960 21.24 14.80 -27.08
CA ILE A 960 20.14 15.61 -27.67
C ILE A 960 19.92 16.88 -26.84
N GLU A 961 19.93 16.79 -25.50
CA GLU A 961 19.77 17.96 -24.63
C GLU A 961 20.96 18.93 -24.68
N ALA A 962 22.16 18.43 -24.99
CA ALA A 962 23.36 19.25 -25.11
C ALA A 962 23.49 20.00 -26.45
N MET A 963 22.53 19.84 -27.37
CA MET A 963 22.62 20.45 -28.70
C MET A 963 22.67 21.99 -28.63
N PRO A 964 23.49 22.65 -29.48
CA PRO A 964 23.56 24.12 -29.55
C PRO A 964 22.21 24.79 -29.82
N LEU A 965 21.27 24.08 -30.45
CA LEU A 965 19.95 24.60 -30.76
C LEU A 965 19.12 24.96 -29.51
N TRP A 966 19.46 24.40 -28.34
CA TRP A 966 18.82 24.73 -27.06
C TRP A 966 19.52 25.88 -26.32
N GLN A 967 20.78 26.16 -26.67
CA GLN A 967 21.66 27.15 -26.03
C GLN A 967 21.72 28.44 -26.86
N THR A 968 20.56 29.02 -27.13
CA THR A 968 20.40 30.23 -27.97
C THR A 968 19.63 31.32 -27.25
N ASP A 969 19.98 32.58 -27.52
CA ASP A 969 19.23 33.77 -27.08
C ASP A 969 17.92 33.96 -27.86
N THR A 970 17.72 33.17 -28.93
CA THR A 970 16.52 33.19 -29.79
C THR A 970 15.86 31.81 -29.77
N PRO A 971 15.10 31.47 -28.72
CA PRO A 971 14.49 30.14 -28.57
C PRO A 971 13.40 29.93 -29.64
N GLU A 972 13.40 28.76 -30.29
CA GLU A 972 12.47 28.41 -31.39
C GLU A 972 11.89 27.01 -31.18
N LEU A 973 10.58 26.83 -31.39
CA LEU A 973 10.00 25.49 -31.46
C LEU A 973 10.53 24.75 -32.70
N THR A 974 10.92 23.49 -32.55
CA THR A 974 11.54 22.71 -33.63
C THR A 974 10.82 21.39 -33.86
N SER A 975 10.94 20.84 -35.07
CA SER A 975 10.46 19.50 -35.38
C SER A 975 11.51 18.44 -35.09
N VAL A 976 11.08 17.21 -34.84
CA VAL A 976 11.98 16.07 -34.67
C VAL A 976 12.84 15.85 -35.91
N ALA A 977 12.30 16.05 -37.13
CA ALA A 977 13.10 15.96 -38.35
C ALA A 977 14.31 16.92 -38.33
N ARG A 978 14.13 18.17 -37.90
CA ARG A 978 15.23 19.14 -37.79
C ARG A 978 16.26 18.76 -36.72
N ILE A 979 15.83 18.11 -35.62
CA ILE A 979 16.75 17.56 -34.61
C ILE A 979 17.58 16.42 -35.24
N ALA A 980 16.91 15.50 -35.95
CA ALA A 980 17.57 14.38 -36.61
C ALA A 980 18.55 14.83 -37.70
N ASP A 981 18.20 15.82 -38.51
CA ASP A 981 19.08 16.38 -39.54
C ASP A 981 20.39 16.95 -38.96
N GLN A 982 20.33 17.59 -37.79
CA GLN A 982 21.54 18.08 -37.11
C GLN A 982 22.38 16.93 -36.53
N LEU A 983 21.74 15.90 -35.99
CA LEU A 983 22.41 14.72 -35.44
C LEU A 983 22.95 13.78 -36.52
N HIS A 984 22.46 13.89 -37.76
CA HIS A 984 22.98 13.13 -38.89
C HIS A 984 24.49 13.35 -39.10
N HIS A 985 24.98 14.55 -38.77
CA HIS A 985 26.40 14.91 -38.88
C HIS A 985 27.21 14.67 -37.59
N ASP A 986 26.58 14.22 -36.49
CA ASP A 986 27.29 13.89 -35.25
C ASP A 986 27.75 12.42 -35.28
N ALA A 987 29.02 12.22 -35.63
CA ALA A 987 29.62 10.89 -35.72
C ALA A 987 29.56 10.10 -34.40
N ALA A 988 29.67 10.78 -33.26
CA ALA A 988 29.56 10.12 -31.96
C ALA A 988 28.13 9.67 -31.68
N PHE A 989 27.14 10.49 -32.04
CA PHE A 989 25.73 10.12 -31.94
C PHE A 989 25.41 8.91 -32.82
N GLN A 990 25.86 8.91 -34.08
CA GLN A 990 25.67 7.78 -35.00
C GLN A 990 26.27 6.48 -34.43
N GLN A 991 27.50 6.54 -33.90
CA GLN A 991 28.16 5.37 -33.33
C GLN A 991 27.40 4.78 -32.13
N VAL A 992 26.94 5.61 -31.19
CA VAL A 992 26.15 5.14 -30.05
C VAL A 992 24.76 4.68 -30.47
N ALA A 993 24.14 5.34 -31.47
CA ALA A 993 22.85 4.94 -32.01
C ALA A 993 22.88 3.58 -32.71
N THR A 994 23.96 3.28 -33.45
CA THR A 994 24.23 1.93 -33.99
C THR A 994 24.29 0.90 -32.88
N LEU A 995 25.04 1.16 -31.80
CA LEU A 995 25.14 0.24 -30.67
C LEU A 995 23.77 0.04 -30.00
N TYR A 996 23.02 1.11 -29.81
CA TYR A 996 21.67 1.08 -29.21
C TYR A 996 20.68 0.26 -30.06
N ARG A 997 20.74 0.38 -31.39
CA ARG A 997 19.88 -0.37 -32.32
C ARG A 997 20.38 -1.77 -32.65
N GLY A 998 21.66 -2.06 -32.41
CA GLY A 998 22.32 -3.32 -32.77
C GLY A 998 22.52 -3.51 -34.27
N ARG A 999 22.39 -2.45 -35.09
CA ARG A 999 22.51 -2.49 -36.55
C ARG A 999 22.79 -1.09 -37.12
N ASP A 1000 23.40 -1.04 -38.29
CA ASP A 1000 23.75 0.22 -38.98
C ASP A 1000 22.60 0.80 -39.83
N ASP A 1001 21.61 -0.01 -40.21
CA ASP A 1001 20.53 0.35 -41.13
C ASP A 1001 19.26 0.84 -40.42
N PHE A 1002 19.40 1.80 -39.50
CA PHE A 1002 18.26 2.39 -38.79
C PHE A 1002 17.83 3.75 -39.35
N ASP A 1003 16.53 4.04 -39.23
CA ASP A 1003 16.00 5.37 -39.50
C ASP A 1003 16.29 6.30 -38.32
N LEU A 1004 17.21 7.26 -38.53
CA LEU A 1004 17.63 8.23 -37.52
C LEU A 1004 16.47 9.09 -37.04
N THR A 1005 15.63 9.58 -37.96
CA THR A 1005 14.49 10.45 -37.63
C THR A 1005 13.51 9.71 -36.75
N LYS A 1006 13.21 8.45 -37.06
CA LYS A 1006 12.36 7.60 -36.24
C LYS A 1006 12.96 7.31 -34.87
N LEU A 1007 14.28 7.07 -34.78
CA LEU A 1007 14.96 6.88 -33.48
C LEU A 1007 14.87 8.13 -32.61
N VAL A 1008 15.17 9.30 -33.17
CA VAL A 1008 15.07 10.57 -32.43
C VAL A 1008 13.62 10.82 -32.01
N GLU A 1009 12.64 10.51 -32.85
CA GLU A 1009 11.22 10.64 -32.49
C GLU A 1009 10.84 9.74 -31.31
N GLU A 1010 11.23 8.46 -31.32
CA GLU A 1010 11.00 7.54 -30.22
C GLU A 1010 11.65 8.05 -28.91
N LEU A 1011 12.92 8.45 -28.95
CA LEU A 1011 13.65 8.95 -27.78
C LEU A 1011 13.02 10.22 -27.20
N VAL A 1012 12.71 11.20 -28.06
CA VAL A 1012 12.15 12.49 -27.66
C VAL A 1012 10.73 12.31 -27.10
N LEU A 1013 9.86 11.56 -27.79
CA LEU A 1013 8.47 11.41 -27.38
C LEU A 1013 8.31 10.62 -26.07
N GLU A 1014 9.19 9.66 -25.79
CA GLU A 1014 9.19 8.95 -24.51
C GLU A 1014 9.57 9.86 -23.33
N GLU A 1015 10.33 10.94 -23.58
CA GLU A 1015 10.78 11.93 -22.59
C GLU A 1015 10.06 13.28 -22.75
N ALA A 1016 8.91 13.31 -23.42
CA ALA A 1016 8.12 14.51 -23.67
C ALA A 1016 6.72 14.46 -23.03
N VAL A 1017 6.25 15.62 -22.57
CA VAL A 1017 4.89 15.80 -22.04
C VAL A 1017 4.19 16.94 -22.80
N PRO A 1018 2.92 16.78 -23.23
CA PRO A 1018 2.21 17.85 -23.93
C PRO A 1018 2.15 19.16 -23.13
N PHE A 1019 2.21 20.30 -23.82
CA PHE A 1019 2.18 21.60 -23.15
C PHE A 1019 0.82 21.93 -22.49
N LEU A 1020 -0.30 21.46 -23.04
CA LEU A 1020 -1.65 21.77 -22.53
C LEU A 1020 -2.18 20.72 -21.55
N PRO A 1021 -2.81 21.13 -20.43
CA PRO A 1021 -3.50 20.21 -19.50
C PRO A 1021 -4.56 19.32 -20.17
N ILE A 1022 -5.37 19.86 -21.09
CA ILE A 1022 -6.43 19.11 -21.81
C ILE A 1022 -5.88 17.98 -22.70
N LEU A 1023 -4.62 18.11 -23.15
CA LEU A 1023 -3.93 17.09 -23.92
C LEU A 1023 -3.25 16.03 -23.04
N ARG A 1024 -3.24 16.22 -21.72
CA ARG A 1024 -2.55 15.35 -20.75
C ARG A 1024 -3.50 14.61 -19.83
N TYR A 1025 -4.56 15.28 -19.39
CA TYR A 1025 -5.43 14.83 -18.31
C TYR A 1025 -6.76 14.30 -18.81
N LYS A 1026 -7.28 13.29 -18.10
CA LYS A 1026 -8.69 12.92 -18.13
C LYS A 1026 -9.52 13.93 -17.32
N PRO A 1027 -10.86 13.92 -17.41
CA PRO A 1027 -11.71 14.84 -16.66
C PRO A 1027 -11.44 14.89 -15.14
N SER A 1028 -11.07 13.77 -14.52
CA SER A 1028 -10.69 13.73 -13.10
C SER A 1028 -9.39 14.49 -12.82
N GLY A 1029 -8.40 14.40 -13.70
CA GLY A 1029 -7.14 15.13 -13.60
C GLY A 1029 -7.31 16.64 -13.81
N LEU A 1030 -8.21 17.05 -14.71
CA LEU A 1030 -8.53 18.46 -14.94
C LEU A 1030 -9.16 19.12 -13.72
N ARG A 1031 -10.06 18.42 -13.02
CA ARG A 1031 -10.63 18.92 -11.75
C ARG A 1031 -9.54 19.14 -10.69
N LYS A 1032 -8.63 18.18 -10.53
CA LYS A 1032 -7.49 18.34 -9.62
C LYS A 1032 -6.61 19.51 -10.05
N ARG A 1033 -6.36 19.67 -11.36
CA ARG A 1033 -5.58 20.80 -11.89
C ARG A 1033 -6.18 22.15 -11.52
N ALA A 1034 -7.50 22.31 -11.61
CA ALA A 1034 -8.18 23.52 -11.17
C ALA A 1034 -7.97 23.80 -9.66
N ASP A 1035 -8.02 22.76 -8.81
CA ASP A 1035 -7.72 22.90 -7.37
C ASP A 1035 -6.26 23.35 -7.12
N TRP A 1036 -5.31 22.85 -7.92
CA TRP A 1036 -3.90 23.27 -7.89
C TRP A 1036 -3.73 24.73 -8.32
N GLU A 1037 -4.41 25.16 -9.39
CA GLU A 1037 -4.35 26.54 -9.88
C GLU A 1037 -4.93 27.53 -8.86
N ALA A 1038 -6.09 27.20 -8.27
CA ALA A 1038 -6.68 27.99 -7.19
C ALA A 1038 -5.74 28.11 -5.98
N THR A 1039 -5.03 27.03 -5.63
CA THR A 1039 -4.01 27.04 -4.58
C THR A 1039 -2.86 27.99 -4.94
N TRP A 1040 -2.36 27.95 -6.19
CA TRP A 1040 -1.27 28.83 -6.63
C TRP A 1040 -1.67 30.30 -6.64
N ASP A 1041 -2.91 30.62 -7.02
CA ASP A 1041 -3.40 32.00 -6.97
C ASP A 1041 -3.46 32.54 -5.54
N LEU A 1042 -3.92 31.73 -4.59
CA LEU A 1042 -3.87 32.10 -3.16
C LEU A 1042 -2.42 32.28 -2.67
N GLN A 1043 -1.49 31.40 -3.09
CA GLN A 1043 -0.07 31.54 -2.75
C GLN A 1043 0.55 32.83 -3.31
N ARG A 1044 0.19 33.24 -4.54
CA ARG A 1044 0.67 34.50 -5.15
C ARG A 1044 0.16 35.72 -4.40
N ARG A 1045 -1.12 35.70 -3.99
CA ARG A 1045 -1.72 36.76 -3.19
C ARG A 1045 -1.09 36.85 -1.80
N GLU A 1046 -0.80 35.71 -1.16
CA GLU A 1046 -0.01 35.64 0.09
C GLU A 1046 1.39 36.28 -0.13
N ASP A 1047 2.06 35.97 -1.25
CA ASP A 1047 3.38 36.57 -1.57
C ASP A 1047 3.31 38.07 -1.85
N ALA A 1048 2.18 38.58 -2.33
CA ALA A 1048 1.92 40.01 -2.51
C ALA A 1048 1.57 40.74 -1.20
N GLY A 1049 1.49 40.03 -0.08
CA GLY A 1049 1.21 40.58 1.26
C GLY A 1049 -0.28 40.62 1.62
N GLU A 1050 -1.16 39.98 0.84
CA GLU A 1050 -2.58 39.85 1.20
C GLU A 1050 -2.79 38.77 2.28
N ASP A 1051 -3.66 39.05 3.26
CA ASP A 1051 -4.15 38.02 4.19
C ASP A 1051 -5.23 37.18 3.50
N VAL A 1052 -4.85 35.97 3.10
CA VAL A 1052 -5.72 35.00 2.40
C VAL A 1052 -6.27 33.90 3.32
N GLY A 1053 -5.97 33.95 4.61
CA GLY A 1053 -6.32 32.88 5.56
C GLY A 1053 -5.59 31.55 5.29
N GLU A 1054 -6.24 30.42 5.62
CA GLU A 1054 -5.67 29.08 5.42
C GLU A 1054 -5.74 28.66 3.94
N ILE A 1055 -4.57 28.42 3.32
CA ILE A 1055 -4.49 27.91 1.95
C ILE A 1055 -4.69 26.38 1.97
N PRO A 1056 -5.68 25.83 1.22
CA PRO A 1056 -5.94 24.40 1.19
C PRO A 1056 -4.81 23.63 0.49
N VAL A 1057 -4.55 22.40 0.93
CA VAL A 1057 -3.64 21.48 0.24
C VAL A 1057 -4.35 20.88 -0.98
N PRO A 1058 -3.80 21.02 -2.20
CA PRO A 1058 -4.42 20.48 -3.40
C PRO A 1058 -4.34 18.94 -3.44
N PRO A 1059 -5.29 18.27 -4.10
CA PRO A 1059 -5.34 16.82 -4.16
C PRO A 1059 -4.19 16.22 -4.98
N LYS A 1060 -3.76 15.00 -4.61
CA LYS A 1060 -2.74 14.24 -5.36
C LYS A 1060 -3.32 13.62 -6.62
N TYR A 1061 -2.55 13.60 -7.69
CA TYR A 1061 -2.85 12.86 -8.92
C TYR A 1061 -2.62 11.35 -8.74
N ALA A 1062 -3.27 10.56 -9.59
CA ALA A 1062 -3.10 9.12 -9.76
C ALA A 1062 -2.90 8.79 -11.25
N ALA A 1063 -2.39 7.59 -11.56
CA ALA A 1063 -2.21 7.14 -12.95
C ALA A 1063 -3.51 7.22 -13.78
N ALA A 1064 -4.67 7.01 -13.15
CA ALA A 1064 -5.98 7.10 -13.80
C ALA A 1064 -6.33 8.52 -14.29
N ASP A 1065 -5.72 9.57 -13.72
CA ASP A 1065 -5.96 10.98 -14.07
C ASP A 1065 -5.28 11.41 -15.38
N PHE A 1066 -4.29 10.64 -15.86
CA PHE A 1066 -3.55 10.93 -17.08
C PHE A 1066 -4.12 10.14 -18.26
N LEU A 1067 -4.06 10.71 -19.47
CA LEU A 1067 -4.47 10.04 -20.70
C LEU A 1067 -3.48 8.94 -21.11
N LYS A 1068 -2.18 9.10 -20.86
CA LYS A 1068 -1.14 8.09 -21.15
C LYS A 1068 -0.32 7.71 -19.90
N PRO A 1069 0.03 6.42 -19.71
CA PRO A 1069 0.82 5.97 -18.55
C PRO A 1069 2.23 6.56 -18.44
N HIS A 1070 2.93 6.81 -19.54
CA HIS A 1070 4.29 7.34 -19.48
C HIS A 1070 4.32 8.81 -19.01
N TRP A 1071 3.28 9.61 -19.27
CA TRP A 1071 3.17 10.96 -18.70
C TRP A 1071 3.05 10.92 -17.18
N TRP A 1072 2.32 9.95 -16.64
CA TRP A 1072 2.31 9.70 -15.20
C TRP A 1072 3.70 9.34 -14.68
N LYS A 1073 4.49 8.53 -15.40
CA LYS A 1073 5.87 8.20 -15.03
C LYS A 1073 6.77 9.45 -14.94
N LEU A 1074 6.57 10.42 -15.83
CA LEU A 1074 7.32 11.68 -15.88
C LEU A 1074 6.81 12.76 -14.91
N ARG A 1075 5.63 12.60 -14.29
CA ARG A 1075 4.97 13.65 -13.49
C ARG A 1075 4.62 13.25 -12.05
N GLY A 1076 4.23 11.99 -11.84
CA GLY A 1076 3.92 11.44 -10.54
C GLY A 1076 2.75 12.12 -9.80
N LYS A 1077 2.65 11.84 -8.51
CA LYS A 1077 1.49 12.20 -7.66
C LYS A 1077 1.26 13.70 -7.46
N LEU A 1078 2.30 14.51 -7.65
CA LEU A 1078 2.28 15.95 -7.44
C LEU A 1078 2.49 16.73 -8.73
N ASP A 1079 2.44 16.06 -9.89
CA ASP A 1079 2.67 16.67 -11.20
C ASP A 1079 4.02 17.40 -11.33
N VAL A 1080 5.05 16.88 -10.67
CA VAL A 1080 6.41 17.45 -10.70
C VAL A 1080 7.01 17.19 -12.08
N PRO A 1081 7.44 18.22 -12.82
CA PRO A 1081 7.91 18.05 -14.18
C PRO A 1081 9.26 17.31 -14.20
N LYS A 1082 9.40 16.19 -14.91
CA LYS A 1082 10.67 15.40 -15.03
C LYS A 1082 11.04 15.10 -16.48
N GLU A 1083 10.19 15.49 -17.42
CA GLU A 1083 10.42 15.40 -18.85
C GLU A 1083 11.63 16.24 -19.31
N ARG A 1084 12.24 15.80 -20.41
CA ARG A 1084 13.35 16.48 -21.10
C ARG A 1084 12.84 17.46 -22.14
N PHE A 1085 11.67 17.19 -22.72
CA PHE A 1085 11.07 17.99 -23.78
C PHE A 1085 9.60 18.33 -23.51
N VAL A 1086 9.14 19.46 -24.04
CA VAL A 1086 7.72 19.82 -24.10
C VAL A 1086 7.21 19.49 -25.49
N LEU A 1087 6.12 18.73 -25.56
CA LEU A 1087 5.48 18.31 -26.82
C LEU A 1087 4.37 19.29 -27.20
N TYR A 1088 4.27 19.63 -28.48
CA TYR A 1088 3.21 20.47 -29.06
C TYR A 1088 2.38 19.67 -30.07
N PRO A 1089 1.46 18.78 -29.61
CA PRO A 1089 0.61 18.03 -30.53
C PRO A 1089 -0.26 18.96 -31.39
N HIS A 1090 -0.56 18.53 -32.62
CA HIS A 1090 -1.40 19.28 -33.58
C HIS A 1090 -0.75 20.56 -34.13
N CYS A 1091 0.52 20.80 -33.79
CA CYS A 1091 1.29 21.96 -34.22
C CYS A 1091 2.30 21.59 -35.32
N GLU A 1092 2.17 20.42 -35.96
CA GLU A 1092 3.04 19.94 -37.03
C GLU A 1092 2.81 20.72 -38.35
N LYS A 1093 3.85 20.83 -39.18
CA LYS A 1093 3.77 21.56 -40.46
C LYS A 1093 3.12 20.69 -41.53
N ILE A 1094 2.49 21.29 -42.54
CA ILE A 1094 1.90 20.52 -43.65
C ILE A 1094 2.98 19.75 -44.43
N GLY A 1095 4.19 20.31 -44.55
CA GLY A 1095 5.33 19.69 -45.23
C GLY A 1095 6.26 18.84 -44.34
N ASP A 1096 6.05 18.82 -43.03
CA ASP A 1096 6.83 18.04 -42.06
C ASP A 1096 5.89 17.47 -41.00
N PRO A 1097 5.48 16.19 -41.12
CA PRO A 1097 4.52 15.58 -40.22
C PRO A 1097 5.14 15.13 -38.88
N THR A 1098 6.44 15.38 -38.67
CA THR A 1098 7.11 14.97 -37.42
C THR A 1098 6.69 15.87 -36.25
N SER A 1099 6.73 15.29 -35.06
CA SER A 1099 6.29 15.96 -33.83
C SER A 1099 7.07 17.26 -33.56
N VAL A 1100 6.38 18.31 -33.09
CA VAL A 1100 6.98 19.59 -32.72
C VAL A 1100 7.25 19.64 -31.22
N VAL A 1101 8.46 20.03 -30.84
CA VAL A 1101 8.95 20.03 -29.46
C VAL A 1101 9.78 21.26 -29.14
N CYS A 1102 9.98 21.51 -27.85
CA CYS A 1102 11.07 22.35 -27.35
C CYS A 1102 11.76 21.69 -26.15
N TRP A 1103 12.93 22.20 -25.78
CA TRP A 1103 13.64 21.77 -24.58
C TRP A 1103 12.92 22.25 -23.32
N ALA A 1104 12.63 21.33 -22.40
CA ALA A 1104 11.90 21.63 -21.18
C ALA A 1104 12.71 22.47 -20.17
N GLY A 1105 14.02 22.62 -20.39
CA GLY A 1105 14.89 23.45 -19.54
C GLY A 1105 14.76 24.97 -19.78
N TRP A 1106 14.09 25.39 -20.85
CA TRP A 1106 13.79 26.81 -21.05
C TRP A 1106 12.88 27.35 -19.95
N ASN A 1107 13.21 28.54 -19.46
CA ASN A 1107 12.35 29.25 -18.50
C ASN A 1107 11.02 29.68 -19.18
N PRO A 1108 10.00 30.08 -18.40
CA PRO A 1108 8.70 30.49 -18.97
C PRO A 1108 8.80 31.60 -20.02
N LEU A 1109 9.73 32.55 -19.88
CA LEU A 1109 9.95 33.64 -20.85
C LEU A 1109 10.46 33.11 -22.19
N GLN A 1110 11.47 32.25 -22.17
CA GLN A 1110 12.01 31.62 -23.37
C GLN A 1110 10.96 30.74 -24.07
N GLN A 1111 10.16 29.99 -23.31
CA GLN A 1111 9.06 29.21 -23.88
C GLN A 1111 7.99 30.11 -24.53
N ALA A 1112 7.65 31.24 -23.89
CA ALA A 1112 6.70 32.20 -24.44
C ALA A 1112 7.20 32.84 -25.74
N GLN A 1113 8.47 33.24 -25.79
CA GLN A 1113 9.13 33.78 -26.99
C GLN A 1113 9.14 32.76 -28.14
N ALA A 1114 9.50 31.51 -27.86
CA ALA A 1114 9.49 30.44 -28.86
C ALA A 1114 8.08 30.17 -29.39
N LEU A 1115 7.09 30.14 -28.50
CA LEU A 1115 5.69 29.88 -28.84
C LEU A 1115 5.07 31.03 -29.65
N SER A 1116 5.32 32.28 -29.26
CA SER A 1116 4.82 33.45 -30.00
C SER A 1116 5.50 33.59 -31.36
N GLY A 1117 6.82 33.34 -31.44
CA GLY A 1117 7.55 33.34 -32.70
C GLY A 1117 7.02 32.26 -33.66
N TYR A 1118 6.78 31.05 -33.14
CA TYR A 1118 6.17 29.98 -33.93
C TYR A 1118 4.75 30.33 -34.38
N TYR A 1119 3.93 30.92 -33.49
CA TYR A 1119 2.58 31.39 -33.82
C TYR A 1119 2.58 32.38 -34.98
N ILE A 1120 3.41 33.44 -34.90
CA ILE A 1120 3.50 34.47 -35.94
C ILE A 1120 3.94 33.85 -37.26
N ALA A 1121 4.97 32.99 -37.24
CA ALA A 1121 5.45 32.31 -38.44
C ALA A 1121 4.36 31.46 -39.13
N ARG A 1122 3.48 30.80 -38.36
CA ARG A 1122 2.36 30.01 -38.93
C ARG A 1122 1.19 30.87 -39.40
N LYS A 1123 0.90 31.96 -38.69
CA LYS A 1123 -0.16 32.91 -39.06
C LYS A 1123 0.20 33.67 -40.34
N GLU A 1124 1.38 34.29 -40.39
CA GLU A 1124 1.78 35.19 -41.48
C GLU A 1124 2.45 34.45 -42.64
N GLY A 1125 3.23 33.40 -42.36
CA GLY A 1125 3.99 32.67 -43.38
C GLY A 1125 3.19 31.57 -44.10
N GLU A 1126 2.39 30.79 -43.34
CA GLU A 1126 1.64 29.64 -43.87
C GLU A 1126 0.11 29.83 -43.88
N GLY A 1127 -0.40 30.94 -43.33
CA GLY A 1127 -1.83 31.24 -43.33
C GLY A 1127 -2.69 30.22 -42.59
N TRP A 1128 -2.23 29.72 -41.43
CA TRP A 1128 -3.00 28.73 -40.67
C TRP A 1128 -4.37 29.27 -40.21
N GLU A 1129 -5.39 28.42 -40.31
CA GLU A 1129 -6.75 28.73 -39.87
C GLU A 1129 -6.85 28.93 -38.33
N PRO A 1130 -7.83 29.72 -37.84
CA PRO A 1130 -8.00 30.01 -36.42
C PRO A 1130 -8.01 28.78 -35.51
N GLU A 1131 -8.63 27.67 -35.94
CA GLU A 1131 -8.72 26.43 -35.16
C GLU A 1131 -7.35 25.79 -34.88
N ARG A 1132 -6.38 25.94 -35.80
CA ARG A 1132 -4.99 25.46 -35.64
C ARG A 1132 -4.13 26.42 -34.83
N LEU A 1133 -4.45 27.70 -34.85
CA LEU A 1133 -3.76 28.75 -34.10
C LEU A 1133 -4.21 28.84 -32.63
N THR A 1134 -5.46 28.50 -32.34
CA THR A 1134 -6.06 28.52 -31.00
C THR A 1134 -5.25 27.77 -29.93
N PRO A 1135 -4.77 26.52 -30.12
CA PRO A 1135 -4.00 25.82 -29.09
C PRO A 1135 -2.68 26.51 -28.75
N LEU A 1136 -2.04 27.22 -29.70
CA LEU A 1136 -0.82 27.98 -29.44
C LEU A 1136 -1.10 29.20 -28.53
N LEU A 1137 -2.21 29.91 -28.77
CA LEU A 1137 -2.65 31.00 -27.89
C LEU A 1137 -3.03 30.51 -26.49
N LEU A 1138 -3.65 29.33 -26.40
CA LEU A 1138 -3.95 28.71 -25.11
C LEU A 1138 -2.66 28.35 -24.35
N GLY A 1139 -1.63 27.84 -25.05
CA GLY A 1139 -0.32 27.59 -24.43
C GLY A 1139 0.34 28.86 -23.89
N LEU A 1140 0.20 29.98 -24.61
CA LEU A 1140 0.69 31.27 -24.14
C LEU A 1140 -0.07 31.71 -22.89
N ALA A 1141 -1.39 31.49 -22.84
CA ALA A 1141 -2.20 31.75 -21.66
C ALA A 1141 -1.75 30.96 -20.42
N GLU A 1142 -1.35 29.69 -20.59
CA GLU A 1142 -0.80 28.86 -19.50
C GLU A 1142 0.53 29.39 -18.95
N LEU A 1143 1.35 30.06 -19.78
CA LEU A 1143 2.65 30.60 -19.38
C LEU A 1143 2.55 31.97 -18.68
N ILE A 1144 1.56 32.79 -19.03
CA ILE A 1144 1.42 34.18 -18.52
C ILE A 1144 1.46 34.29 -16.98
N PRO A 1145 0.76 33.45 -16.19
CA PRO A 1145 0.84 33.53 -14.73
C PRO A 1145 2.27 33.39 -14.19
N TRP A 1146 3.08 32.53 -14.81
CA TRP A 1146 4.48 32.31 -14.43
C TRP A 1146 5.39 33.45 -14.90
N LEU A 1147 5.10 34.04 -16.07
CA LEU A 1147 5.78 35.26 -16.53
C LEU A 1147 5.55 36.42 -15.56
N LYS A 1148 4.29 36.65 -15.17
CA LYS A 1148 3.92 37.69 -14.20
C LYS A 1148 4.61 37.51 -12.86
N GLN A 1149 4.79 36.26 -12.44
CA GLN A 1149 5.38 35.92 -11.15
C GLN A 1149 6.91 36.04 -11.12
N TRP A 1150 7.63 35.63 -12.17
CA TRP A 1150 9.09 35.51 -12.12
C TRP A 1150 9.86 36.28 -13.19
N HIS A 1151 9.18 36.86 -14.18
CA HIS A 1151 9.77 37.49 -15.36
C HIS A 1151 9.04 38.79 -15.78
N ASN A 1152 8.48 39.55 -14.82
CA ASN A 1152 7.70 40.77 -15.09
C ASN A 1152 8.37 42.07 -14.61
N GLU A 1153 9.67 42.00 -14.36
CA GLU A 1153 10.50 43.19 -14.21
C GLU A 1153 10.64 43.89 -15.57
N LEU A 1154 11.09 45.16 -15.57
CA LEU A 1154 11.32 45.90 -16.82
C LEU A 1154 12.47 45.23 -17.58
N ASP A 1155 12.16 44.74 -18.78
CA ASP A 1155 13.16 44.12 -19.65
C ASP A 1155 14.21 45.16 -20.07
N PRO A 1156 15.51 44.91 -19.85
CA PRO A 1156 16.56 45.88 -20.16
C PRO A 1156 16.70 46.21 -21.66
N LEU A 1157 16.28 45.31 -22.55
CA LEU A 1157 16.40 45.46 -24.00
C LEU A 1157 15.19 46.19 -24.59
N TYR A 1158 13.99 45.87 -24.12
CA TYR A 1158 12.74 46.38 -24.69
C TYR A 1158 12.07 47.49 -23.85
N GLY A 1159 12.47 47.66 -22.59
CA GLY A 1159 11.88 48.64 -21.68
C GLY A 1159 10.42 48.34 -21.29
N VAL A 1160 9.95 47.10 -21.48
CA VAL A 1160 8.59 46.66 -21.16
C VAL A 1160 8.59 45.53 -20.15
N ARG A 1161 7.49 45.35 -19.43
CA ARG A 1161 7.29 44.21 -18.54
C ARG A 1161 6.80 43.02 -19.36
N MET A 1162 7.59 41.95 -19.46
CA MET A 1162 7.33 40.88 -20.43
C MET A 1162 6.03 40.12 -20.19
N GLY A 1163 5.65 39.89 -18.93
CA GLY A 1163 4.37 39.26 -18.59
C GLY A 1163 3.15 40.10 -19.00
N ASP A 1164 3.24 41.42 -18.89
CA ASP A 1164 2.20 42.35 -19.34
C ASP A 1164 2.19 42.48 -20.87
N HIS A 1165 3.36 42.48 -21.50
CA HIS A 1165 3.50 42.47 -22.96
C HIS A 1165 2.84 41.24 -23.60
N PHE A 1166 3.15 40.02 -23.13
CA PHE A 1166 2.56 38.80 -23.67
C PHE A 1166 1.06 38.66 -23.36
N ALA A 1167 0.58 39.21 -22.24
CA ALA A 1167 -0.85 39.30 -21.98
C ALA A 1167 -1.56 40.22 -22.98
N GLY A 1168 -0.97 41.40 -23.27
CA GLY A 1168 -1.46 42.30 -24.31
C GLY A 1168 -1.48 41.64 -25.70
N PHE A 1169 -0.39 40.98 -26.08
CA PHE A 1169 -0.30 40.22 -27.33
C PHE A 1169 -1.39 39.15 -27.45
N LEU A 1170 -1.63 38.37 -26.39
CA LEU A 1170 -2.69 37.35 -26.36
C LEU A 1170 -4.08 37.96 -26.60
N ASP A 1171 -4.38 39.10 -25.97
CA ASP A 1171 -5.67 39.78 -26.10
C ASP A 1171 -5.88 40.44 -27.47
N GLU A 1172 -4.81 40.94 -28.09
CA GLU A 1172 -4.83 41.48 -29.45
C GLU A 1172 -5.06 40.36 -30.48
N GLU A 1173 -4.36 39.23 -30.34
CA GLU A 1173 -4.46 38.10 -31.26
C GLU A 1173 -5.80 37.35 -31.13
N ARG A 1174 -6.34 37.22 -29.92
CA ARG A 1174 -7.72 36.73 -29.71
C ARG A 1174 -8.74 37.60 -30.45
N ARG A 1175 -8.62 38.92 -30.34
CA ARG A 1175 -9.48 39.88 -31.04
C ARG A 1175 -9.34 39.77 -32.56
N ALA A 1176 -8.12 39.63 -33.07
CA ALA A 1176 -7.86 39.45 -34.49
C ALA A 1176 -8.49 38.17 -35.06
N LEU A 1177 -8.55 37.09 -34.28
CA LEU A 1177 -9.19 35.83 -34.67
C LEU A 1177 -10.68 35.74 -34.33
N GLY A 1178 -11.27 36.77 -33.72
CA GLY A 1178 -12.68 36.77 -33.30
C GLY A 1178 -13.00 35.80 -32.16
N LEU A 1179 -12.00 35.47 -31.32
CA LEU A 1179 -12.12 34.54 -30.21
C LEU A 1179 -12.30 35.27 -28.88
N THR A 1180 -13.24 34.79 -28.05
CA THR A 1180 -13.36 35.19 -26.65
C THR A 1180 -12.39 34.38 -25.76
N PRO A 1181 -12.06 34.89 -24.54
CA PRO A 1181 -11.30 34.11 -23.55
C PRO A 1181 -11.94 32.75 -23.27
N GLU A 1182 -13.27 32.70 -23.13
CA GLU A 1182 -14.03 31.48 -22.84
C GLU A 1182 -13.95 30.50 -24.01
N GLN A 1183 -14.07 30.97 -25.26
CA GLN A 1183 -13.92 30.10 -26.45
C GLN A 1183 -12.49 29.55 -26.58
N THR A 1184 -11.48 30.34 -26.21
CA THR A 1184 -10.09 29.88 -26.23
C THR A 1184 -9.85 28.79 -25.18
N GLN A 1185 -10.38 28.97 -23.96
CA GLN A 1185 -10.29 28.00 -22.87
C GLN A 1185 -11.13 26.73 -23.13
N ALA A 1186 -12.24 26.85 -23.86
CA ALA A 1186 -13.12 25.74 -24.22
C ALA A 1186 -12.59 24.88 -25.38
N TRP A 1187 -11.41 25.18 -25.93
CA TRP A 1187 -10.82 24.41 -27.02
C TRP A 1187 -10.70 22.92 -26.66
N GLN A 1188 -11.06 22.06 -27.62
CA GLN A 1188 -10.96 20.61 -27.49
C GLN A 1188 -10.07 20.05 -28.59
N PRO A 1189 -9.27 19.01 -28.32
CA PRO A 1189 -8.48 18.36 -29.34
C PRO A 1189 -9.40 17.79 -30.45
N PRO A 1190 -8.98 17.85 -31.73
CA PRO A 1190 -9.74 17.27 -32.82
C PRO A 1190 -10.03 15.78 -32.56
N LYS A 1191 -11.27 15.32 -32.82
CA LYS A 1191 -11.60 13.90 -32.71
C LYS A 1191 -10.71 13.09 -33.66
N ALA A 1192 -10.00 12.10 -33.14
CA ALA A 1192 -9.17 11.22 -33.97
C ALA A 1192 -10.04 10.58 -35.08
N ALA A 1193 -9.63 10.72 -36.33
CA ALA A 1193 -10.27 10.02 -37.44
C ALA A 1193 -10.14 8.51 -37.20
N ILE A 1194 -11.26 7.79 -37.19
CA ILE A 1194 -11.29 6.34 -37.06
C ILE A 1194 -10.55 5.76 -38.27
N ARG A 1195 -9.26 5.41 -38.11
CA ARG A 1195 -8.56 4.55 -39.08
C ARG A 1195 -9.27 3.20 -39.03
N LYS A 1196 -10.11 2.91 -40.04
CA LYS A 1196 -10.58 1.55 -40.33
C LYS A 1196 -9.35 0.68 -40.59
N GLY A 1197 -8.89 -0.03 -39.55
CA GLY A 1197 -7.80 -0.98 -39.65
C GLY A 1197 -8.18 -2.10 -40.61
N GLY A 1198 -7.53 -2.14 -41.77
CA GLY A 1198 -7.48 -3.32 -42.60
C GLY A 1198 -6.75 -4.42 -41.84
N ARG A 1199 -7.48 -5.49 -41.49
CA ARG A 1199 -6.88 -6.78 -41.16
C ARG A 1199 -6.09 -7.26 -42.36
N ASN A 1200 -4.77 -7.20 -42.31
CA ASN A 1200 -3.94 -8.14 -43.05
C ASN A 1200 -3.36 -9.14 -42.05
N LYS A 1201 -3.83 -10.38 -42.19
CA LYS A 1201 -3.18 -11.57 -41.65
C LYS A 1201 -1.95 -11.86 -42.53
N SER A 1202 -0.79 -11.93 -41.91
CA SER A 1202 0.28 -12.89 -42.23
C SER A 1202 1.23 -12.94 -41.06
#